data_AF-G4TJG1-F1
#
_entry.id   AF-G4TJG1-F1
#
_cell.length_a   1.000
_cell.length_b   1.000
_cell.length_c   1.000
_cell.angle_alpha   90.00
_cell.angle_beta   90.00
_cell.angle_gamma   90.00
#
_symmetry.space_group_name_H-M   'P 1'
#
loop_
_entity.id
_entity.type
_entity.pdbx_description
1 polymer ?
#
loop_
_entity_poly.entity_id
_entity_poly.type
_entity_poly.pdbx_seq_one_letter_code
_entity_poly.pdbx_strand_id
1 'polypeptide(L)'
;MLSTPATKPSIVNIGVSAFVSRDINAPAQIPVVKAANTVSAMRVVQPRALLVPRIAPGIVIISDVKLLVARLARDFLVTFVVVACFDVDMLALLFVANHAKIKYAPNVNPTDPGLDNILITLPCKHIFTVETLDGITGLKDYYERREDKWVRPTLPPPGTILSPTCPTCKGEFVSPRYGRVLKRCNLDLLERTVAANSSARIHRLLEQVDALNVSHLESQIIARLSPLASSEQNPAKALEISGMYRDKLESSNQHPFRFSDFFGGTLINSYGLQPAHGSRWDSVLAQPRLHYIESYSIATQRSAHTKAYEATLSKLYQKEHELLQSSPNLNEDSKRRLALQTARVKIGTPPPQSDKRFAIESIWLSVDIRLIMGKVAIALQHHVAKEERESQNFLSRVWGLLSSQPDKPKYSKTVSDFVAFIYQTCVIDAKLARELAVRSGAHKQVLLSELKLLRVELEEFNSRVRLLDGESTETVIQARRLLADEAKQSHHKTSITMAQATTTYYKAKKIQSTSEEPWVKENFTKTVQEILGRWEDAYKTLARGTFYQPVSVEEKRQIQQAFGFTHRGHWFICPNGHTFVIGECGGAMQVGRCNECGAPIGGTQHQLLGTNSRNREFEAIARDQGVEQSPFDWANDA
;
A
#
# COMPACT_ATOMS: atom_id res chain seq x y z
N MET A 1 -6.01 -30.57 -54.86
CA MET A 1 -7.08 -30.20 -55.80
C MET A 1 -7.60 -28.82 -55.41
N LEU A 2 -7.49 -27.87 -56.35
CA LEU A 2 -8.21 -26.59 -56.50
C LEU A 2 -8.18 -25.63 -55.28
N SER A 3 -7.36 -24.56 -55.18
CA SER A 3 -6.95 -23.45 -56.07
C SER A 3 -8.05 -22.43 -56.40
N THR A 4 -8.07 -21.30 -55.67
CA THR A 4 -8.37 -19.95 -56.18
C THR A 4 -7.80 -18.85 -55.26
N PRO A 5 -6.92 -17.99 -55.79
CA PRO A 5 -6.62 -16.64 -55.31
C PRO A 5 -7.08 -15.55 -56.31
N ALA A 6 -7.22 -14.28 -55.88
CA ALA A 6 -7.15 -13.05 -56.71
C ALA A 6 -7.54 -11.81 -55.85
N THR A 7 -6.61 -11.00 -55.35
CA THR A 7 -6.02 -9.76 -55.92
C THR A 7 -6.76 -8.43 -55.63
N LYS A 8 -6.04 -7.58 -54.89
CA LYS A 8 -5.97 -6.09 -54.81
C LYS A 8 -6.55 -5.29 -56.01
N PRO A 9 -7.02 -4.03 -55.82
CA PRO A 9 -6.09 -2.91 -55.58
C PRO A 9 -6.56 -1.73 -54.70
N SER A 10 -5.59 -0.87 -54.43
CA SER A 10 -5.58 0.39 -53.69
C SER A 10 -5.81 1.63 -54.58
N ILE A 11 -5.91 2.80 -53.92
CA ILE A 11 -5.84 4.21 -54.42
C ILE A 11 -7.14 4.65 -55.16
N VAL A 12 -7.83 5.80 -54.96
CA VAL A 12 -7.46 7.22 -54.92
C VAL A 12 -8.68 8.03 -54.38
N ASN A 13 -8.45 8.90 -53.38
CA ASN A 13 -8.65 10.37 -53.36
C ASN A 13 -9.80 11.09 -54.12
N ILE A 14 -10.15 12.29 -53.61
CA ILE A 14 -10.95 13.40 -54.21
C ILE A 14 -12.48 13.23 -54.01
N GLY A 15 -13.32 14.24 -53.72
CA GLY A 15 -13.18 15.68 -53.57
C GLY A 15 -14.48 16.38 -54.05
N VAL A 16 -14.90 17.37 -53.26
CA VAL A 16 -15.57 18.66 -53.59
C VAL A 16 -16.66 18.76 -54.68
N SER A 17 -17.76 19.44 -54.30
CA SER A 17 -18.60 20.33 -55.14
C SER A 17 -19.59 19.63 -56.08
N ALA A 18 -20.73 20.17 -56.50
CA ALA A 18 -21.41 21.45 -56.43
C ALA A 18 -22.84 21.20 -56.98
N PHE A 19 -23.59 22.29 -57.28
CA PHE A 19 -24.90 22.43 -57.95
C PHE A 19 -26.03 22.83 -56.98
N VAL A 20 -26.84 23.86 -57.21
CA VAL A 20 -27.19 24.66 -58.40
C VAL A 20 -27.63 26.07 -57.95
N SER A 21 -27.25 27.13 -58.69
CA SER A 21 -27.96 28.42 -58.71
C SER A 21 -29.15 28.37 -59.66
N ARG A 22 -30.31 28.94 -59.29
CA ARG A 22 -31.23 29.54 -60.27
C ARG A 22 -32.12 30.62 -59.64
N ASP A 23 -32.22 31.70 -60.41
CA ASP A 23 -32.86 32.98 -60.18
C ASP A 23 -34.38 33.02 -60.44
N ILE A 24 -35.01 34.11 -59.96
CA ILE A 24 -36.24 34.82 -60.44
C ILE A 24 -37.63 34.30 -60.00
N ASN A 25 -38.30 35.01 -59.07
CA ASN A 25 -39.55 35.82 -59.28
C ASN A 25 -40.20 36.33 -57.96
N ALA A 26 -40.82 37.51 -58.03
CA ALA A 26 -41.51 38.31 -56.98
C ALA A 26 -42.83 37.69 -56.41
N PRO A 27 -43.71 38.42 -55.68
CA PRO A 27 -43.60 39.10 -54.37
C PRO A 27 -44.66 38.65 -53.31
N ALA A 28 -44.53 39.16 -52.08
CA ALA A 28 -45.58 39.49 -51.11
C ALA A 28 -46.26 38.42 -50.20
N GLN A 29 -46.54 38.92 -48.98
CA GLN A 29 -47.53 38.52 -47.95
C GLN A 29 -47.08 37.67 -46.74
N ILE A 30 -47.11 38.38 -45.59
CA ILE A 30 -47.24 37.95 -44.18
C ILE A 30 -48.56 37.12 -44.08
N PRO A 31 -48.75 36.05 -43.26
CA PRO A 31 -48.43 36.07 -41.84
C PRO A 31 -48.23 34.71 -41.07
N VAL A 32 -47.82 34.84 -39.80
CA VAL A 32 -47.93 33.95 -38.61
C VAL A 32 -47.51 32.47 -38.71
N VAL A 33 -46.72 32.00 -37.72
CA VAL A 33 -46.99 30.84 -36.84
C VAL A 33 -45.71 30.04 -36.43
N LYS A 34 -45.61 29.90 -35.10
CA LYS A 34 -44.99 28.85 -34.26
C LYS A 34 -43.48 28.63 -34.23
N ALA A 35 -43.00 28.72 -32.99
CA ALA A 35 -41.81 28.10 -32.47
C ALA A 35 -41.67 26.62 -32.89
N ALA A 36 -40.56 26.30 -33.53
CA ALA A 36 -39.94 24.99 -33.44
C ALA A 36 -38.45 25.08 -33.84
N ASN A 37 -37.63 24.32 -33.10
CA ASN A 37 -36.29 23.84 -33.43
C ASN A 37 -35.07 24.72 -33.05
N THR A 38 -34.89 24.89 -31.75
CA THR A 38 -33.63 25.25 -31.06
C THR A 38 -32.52 24.20 -31.13
N VAL A 39 -32.73 23.06 -31.80
CA VAL A 39 -31.76 21.95 -31.84
C VAL A 39 -30.79 22.05 -33.04
N SER A 40 -31.17 22.73 -34.13
CA SER A 40 -30.31 22.87 -35.32
C SER A 40 -29.26 23.98 -35.21
N ALA A 41 -29.45 24.95 -34.32
CA ALA A 41 -28.49 26.06 -34.11
C ALA A 41 -27.24 25.65 -33.32
N MET A 42 -27.29 24.56 -32.54
CA MET A 42 -26.18 24.12 -31.70
C MET A 42 -25.08 23.34 -32.46
N ARG A 43 -25.34 22.82 -33.67
CA ARG A 43 -24.36 22.01 -34.43
C ARG A 43 -23.49 22.78 -35.42
N VAL A 44 -23.80 24.04 -35.72
CA VAL A 44 -23.04 24.85 -36.72
C VAL A 44 -21.96 25.72 -36.07
N VAL A 45 -22.04 26.01 -34.76
CA VAL A 45 -21.13 26.97 -34.10
C VAL A 45 -19.87 26.33 -33.50
N GLN A 46 -19.73 25.00 -33.58
CA GLN A 46 -18.72 24.27 -32.80
C GLN A 46 -17.25 24.25 -33.33
N PRO A 47 -16.88 24.63 -34.58
CA PRO A 47 -15.46 24.54 -34.99
C PRO A 47 -14.73 25.82 -35.49
N ARG A 48 -15.23 27.07 -35.34
CA ARG A 48 -14.56 28.26 -35.95
C ARG A 48 -14.50 29.56 -35.13
N ALA A 49 -14.13 29.53 -33.85
CA ALA A 49 -13.82 30.77 -33.11
C ALA A 49 -12.60 30.63 -32.18
N LEU A 50 -11.45 30.31 -32.78
CA LEU A 50 -10.18 30.87 -32.32
C LEU A 50 -10.10 32.30 -32.86
N LEU A 51 -9.65 33.24 -32.01
CA LEU A 51 -9.29 34.64 -32.27
C LEU A 51 -10.38 35.72 -31.98
N VAL A 52 -10.03 36.58 -31.01
CA VAL A 52 -10.62 37.89 -30.61
C VAL A 52 -11.95 37.85 -29.80
N PRO A 53 -11.94 38.20 -28.50
CA PRO A 53 -13.19 38.48 -27.78
C PRO A 53 -13.69 39.88 -28.14
N ARG A 54 -14.65 39.96 -29.07
CA ARG A 54 -15.50 41.15 -29.22
C ARG A 54 -16.66 41.06 -28.23
N ILE A 55 -16.84 42.08 -27.39
CA ILE A 55 -18.11 42.34 -26.69
C ILE A 55 -19.07 42.86 -27.77
N ALA A 56 -20.11 42.09 -28.09
CA ALA A 56 -21.21 42.59 -28.90
C ALA A 56 -22.37 42.90 -27.95
N PRO A 57 -22.81 44.17 -27.81
CA PRO A 57 -24.05 44.46 -27.11
C PRO A 57 -25.21 43.84 -27.89
N GLY A 58 -25.98 42.98 -27.24
CA GLY A 58 -27.23 42.46 -27.79
C GLY A 58 -28.40 43.26 -27.24
N ILE A 59 -29.32 43.66 -28.12
CA ILE A 59 -30.61 44.21 -27.71
C ILE A 59 -31.60 43.04 -27.61
N VAL A 60 -32.15 42.81 -26.43
CA VAL A 60 -33.27 41.89 -26.25
C VAL A 60 -34.53 42.71 -26.09
N ILE A 61 -35.48 42.51 -26.98
CA ILE A 61 -36.82 43.12 -26.89
C ILE A 61 -37.66 42.18 -26.04
N ILE A 62 -38.05 42.66 -24.86
CA ILE A 62 -39.08 42.02 -24.04
C ILE A 62 -40.20 43.04 -23.97
N SER A 63 -41.31 42.75 -24.65
CA SER A 63 -42.57 43.51 -24.64
C SER A 63 -42.37 45.02 -24.55
N ASP A 64 -42.14 45.63 -25.71
CA ASP A 64 -42.02 47.07 -25.98
C ASP A 64 -40.85 47.83 -25.32
N VAL A 65 -39.94 47.16 -24.59
CA VAL A 65 -38.72 47.77 -24.05
C VAL A 65 -37.45 47.17 -24.67
N LYS A 66 -36.51 48.04 -25.07
CA LYS A 66 -35.17 47.68 -25.59
C LYS A 66 -34.16 47.62 -24.45
N LEU A 67 -33.72 46.43 -24.06
CA LEU A 67 -32.68 46.23 -23.03
C LEU A 67 -31.32 45.94 -23.67
N LEU A 68 -30.27 46.63 -23.21
CA LEU A 68 -28.89 46.31 -23.55
C LEU A 68 -28.36 45.25 -22.59
N VAL A 69 -27.99 44.07 -23.09
CA VAL A 69 -27.44 43.00 -22.26
C VAL A 69 -25.97 42.81 -22.57
N ALA A 70 -25.11 43.00 -21.56
CA ALA A 70 -23.70 42.66 -21.64
C ALA A 70 -23.49 41.19 -21.26
N ARG A 71 -23.02 40.38 -22.21
CA ARG A 71 -22.51 39.04 -21.94
C ARG A 71 -20.99 39.11 -22.01
N LEU A 72 -20.29 38.90 -20.89
CA LEU A 72 -18.84 39.05 -20.84
C LEU A 72 -18.14 37.75 -20.43
N ALA A 73 -17.19 37.35 -21.26
CA ALA A 73 -16.14 36.41 -20.93
C ALA A 73 -14.83 37.19 -20.67
N ARG A 74 -14.32 37.04 -19.45
CA ARG A 74 -12.91 36.95 -18.99
C ARG A 74 -11.92 38.08 -19.36
N ASP A 75 -11.69 38.98 -18.40
CA ASP A 75 -10.41 39.51 -17.88
C ASP A 75 -9.14 39.51 -18.76
N PHE A 76 -8.62 40.72 -19.06
CA PHE A 76 -7.45 41.42 -18.46
C PHE A 76 -6.86 42.43 -19.49
N LEU A 77 -6.29 43.56 -19.03
CA LEU A 77 -5.45 44.54 -19.77
C LEU A 77 -6.05 45.72 -20.60
N VAL A 78 -7.37 45.92 -20.75
CA VAL A 78 -7.90 47.00 -21.64
C VAL A 78 -8.85 47.97 -20.91
N THR A 79 -8.44 48.53 -19.77
CA THR A 79 -9.15 49.65 -19.14
C THR A 79 -8.73 51.03 -19.67
N PHE A 80 -7.72 51.12 -20.55
CA PHE A 80 -7.16 52.42 -20.95
C PHE A 80 -7.84 53.11 -22.15
N VAL A 81 -8.65 52.40 -22.95
CA VAL A 81 -9.23 52.95 -24.21
C VAL A 81 -10.74 53.25 -24.11
N VAL A 82 -11.45 52.68 -23.12
CA VAL A 82 -12.92 52.79 -23.03
C VAL A 82 -13.38 54.03 -22.26
N VAL A 83 -12.48 54.69 -21.51
CA VAL A 83 -12.78 55.95 -20.80
C VAL A 83 -12.90 57.15 -21.76
N ALA A 84 -12.50 57.01 -23.03
CA ALA A 84 -12.43 58.12 -23.97
C ALA A 84 -13.73 58.41 -24.74
N CYS A 85 -14.74 57.53 -24.71
CA CYS A 85 -15.96 57.71 -25.49
C CYS A 85 -17.19 57.24 -24.70
N PHE A 86 -18.14 58.16 -24.52
CA PHE A 86 -19.56 57.97 -24.14
C PHE A 86 -19.92 58.11 -22.65
N ASP A 87 -20.45 59.30 -22.36
CA ASP A 87 -21.44 59.55 -21.31
C ASP A 87 -22.72 58.73 -21.57
N VAL A 88 -23.42 58.31 -20.51
CA VAL A 88 -24.88 58.50 -20.28
C VAL A 88 -25.39 57.59 -19.15
N ASP A 89 -26.24 58.22 -18.33
CA ASP A 89 -26.71 57.92 -16.99
C ASP A 89 -27.68 56.75 -16.75
N MET A 90 -27.76 56.42 -15.45
CA MET A 90 -28.74 55.63 -14.71
C MET A 90 -30.19 55.70 -15.20
N LEU A 91 -30.83 54.56 -15.48
CA LEU A 91 -32.30 54.37 -15.34
C LEU A 91 -32.79 52.90 -15.39
N ALA A 92 -31.91 51.90 -15.20
CA ALA A 92 -32.27 50.47 -15.32
C ALA A 92 -32.82 49.81 -14.03
N LEU A 93 -32.72 50.47 -12.87
CA LEU A 93 -32.99 49.87 -11.57
C LEU A 93 -34.48 49.80 -11.17
N LEU A 94 -35.34 50.66 -11.74
CA LEU A 94 -36.74 50.75 -11.32
C LEU A 94 -37.67 49.70 -11.96
N PHE A 95 -37.31 49.12 -13.11
CA PHE A 95 -38.19 48.19 -13.83
C PHE A 95 -37.98 46.71 -13.45
N VAL A 96 -36.73 46.31 -13.15
CA VAL A 96 -36.38 44.92 -12.78
C VAL A 96 -37.00 44.52 -11.43
N ALA A 97 -37.25 45.48 -10.55
CA ALA A 97 -37.93 45.28 -9.26
C ALA A 97 -39.39 44.81 -9.39
N ASN A 98 -40.10 45.14 -10.48
CA ASN A 98 -41.54 44.90 -10.60
C ASN A 98 -41.95 43.64 -11.39
N HIS A 99 -41.06 43.05 -12.21
CA HIS A 99 -41.47 42.00 -13.16
C HIS A 99 -40.71 40.67 -13.10
N ALA A 100 -39.60 40.59 -12.38
CA ALA A 100 -38.98 39.32 -12.08
C ALA A 100 -39.22 39.01 -10.61
N LYS A 101 -39.58 37.75 -10.28
CA LYS A 101 -39.61 37.24 -8.89
C LYS A 101 -38.18 37.19 -8.32
N ILE A 102 -37.53 38.34 -8.26
CA ILE A 102 -36.20 38.57 -7.70
C ILE A 102 -36.43 38.81 -6.21
N LYS A 103 -35.93 37.90 -5.38
CA LYS A 103 -35.89 38.12 -3.93
C LYS A 103 -34.70 39.03 -3.65
N TYR A 104 -34.95 40.34 -3.58
CA TYR A 104 -33.94 41.33 -3.22
C TYR A 104 -33.46 41.16 -1.79
N ALA A 105 -32.16 41.38 -1.56
CA ALA A 105 -31.62 41.63 -0.24
C ALA A 105 -31.88 43.11 0.12
N PRO A 106 -32.36 43.44 1.33
CA PRO A 106 -32.94 44.75 1.66
C PRO A 106 -31.98 45.95 1.74
N ASN A 107 -30.66 45.79 1.51
CA ASN A 107 -29.66 46.80 1.86
C ASN A 107 -28.69 47.22 0.73
N VAL A 108 -29.11 47.22 -0.54
CA VAL A 108 -28.22 47.58 -1.66
C VAL A 108 -28.38 49.06 -2.02
N ASN A 109 -27.30 49.85 -1.93
CA ASN A 109 -27.26 51.23 -2.45
C ASN A 109 -26.74 51.23 -3.90
N PRO A 110 -27.60 51.49 -4.90
CA PRO A 110 -27.22 51.41 -6.32
C PRO A 110 -26.43 52.62 -6.85
N THR A 111 -26.18 53.64 -6.03
CA THR A 111 -25.52 54.90 -6.46
C THR A 111 -24.02 54.94 -6.18
N ASP A 112 -23.47 53.94 -5.50
CA ASP A 112 -22.05 53.86 -5.16
C ASP A 112 -21.27 53.04 -6.21
N PRO A 113 -20.26 53.63 -6.90
CA PRO A 113 -19.47 52.95 -7.94
C PRO A 113 -18.46 51.92 -7.38
N GLY A 114 -18.39 51.74 -6.05
CA GLY A 114 -17.51 50.79 -5.39
C GLY A 114 -17.76 49.33 -5.80
N LEU A 115 -16.66 48.56 -6.00
CA LEU A 115 -16.68 47.13 -6.33
C LEU A 115 -17.58 46.32 -5.38
N ASP A 116 -17.65 46.73 -4.13
CA ASP A 116 -18.37 46.06 -3.04
C ASP A 116 -19.89 46.05 -3.23
N ASN A 117 -20.44 47.05 -3.94
CA ASN A 117 -21.87 47.19 -4.21
C ASN A 117 -22.33 46.54 -5.54
N ILE A 118 -21.39 45.97 -6.31
CA ILE A 118 -21.72 45.24 -7.55
C ILE A 118 -22.56 44.00 -7.24
N LEU A 119 -23.62 43.78 -8.03
CA LEU A 119 -24.54 42.66 -7.85
C LEU A 119 -24.13 41.45 -8.71
N ILE A 120 -24.12 40.27 -8.08
CA ILE A 120 -23.91 38.98 -8.73
C ILE A 120 -25.16 38.13 -8.56
N THR A 121 -25.70 37.63 -9.67
CA THR A 121 -26.82 36.69 -9.70
C THR A 121 -26.31 35.25 -9.76
N LEU A 122 -26.67 34.44 -8.77
CA LEU A 122 -26.35 33.01 -8.75
C LEU A 122 -27.29 32.20 -9.68
N PRO A 123 -26.95 30.94 -10.06
CA PRO A 123 -27.81 30.10 -10.89
C PRO A 123 -29.22 29.89 -10.33
N CYS A 124 -29.36 29.90 -9.00
CA CYS A 124 -30.64 29.83 -8.28
C CYS A 124 -31.46 31.14 -8.33
N LYS A 125 -31.04 32.15 -9.09
CA LYS A 125 -31.66 33.47 -9.30
C LYS A 125 -31.68 34.40 -8.08
N HIS A 126 -31.04 34.03 -6.98
CA HIS A 126 -30.79 34.97 -5.87
C HIS A 126 -29.64 35.92 -6.23
N ILE A 127 -29.77 37.17 -5.79
CA ILE A 127 -28.84 38.26 -6.09
C ILE A 127 -28.16 38.67 -4.78
N PHE A 128 -26.84 38.85 -4.83
CA PHE A 128 -26.03 39.26 -3.69
C PHE A 128 -25.01 40.31 -4.12
N THR A 129 -24.56 41.13 -3.16
CA THR A 129 -23.43 42.04 -3.38
C THR A 129 -22.11 41.27 -3.44
N VAL A 130 -21.13 41.85 -4.12
CA VAL A 130 -19.75 41.34 -4.17
C VAL A 130 -19.18 41.20 -2.76
N GLU A 131 -19.37 42.19 -1.89
CA GLU A 131 -18.90 42.15 -0.50
C GLU A 131 -19.42 40.90 0.24
N THR A 132 -20.73 40.64 0.12
CA THR A 132 -21.38 39.51 0.78
C THR A 132 -20.78 38.18 0.31
N LEU A 133 -20.64 38.01 -1.01
CA LEU A 133 -20.12 36.79 -1.60
C LEU A 133 -18.60 36.63 -1.39
N ASP A 134 -17.84 37.73 -1.30
CA ASP A 134 -16.43 37.73 -0.91
C ASP A 134 -16.23 37.26 0.52
N GLY A 135 -17.08 37.74 1.43
CA GLY A 135 -17.10 37.28 2.82
C GLY A 135 -17.40 35.78 2.93
N ILE A 136 -18.42 35.30 2.21
CA ILE A 136 -18.79 33.87 2.22
C ILE A 136 -17.70 32.98 1.63
N THR A 137 -17.05 33.42 0.56
CA THR A 137 -16.04 32.61 -0.14
C THR A 137 -14.62 32.77 0.43
N GLY A 138 -14.41 33.71 1.35
CA GLY A 138 -13.08 33.99 1.91
C GLY A 138 -12.09 34.42 0.83
N LEU A 139 -12.51 35.23 -0.16
CA LEU A 139 -11.68 35.52 -1.34
C LEU A 139 -10.29 36.09 -1.00
N LYS A 140 -10.18 36.81 0.14
CA LYS A 140 -8.94 37.37 0.70
C LYS A 140 -7.88 36.30 0.98
N ASP A 141 -8.27 35.06 1.24
CA ASP A 141 -7.32 33.98 1.52
C ASP A 141 -6.62 33.46 0.25
N TYR A 142 -7.20 33.75 -0.91
CA TYR A 142 -6.72 33.28 -2.22
C TYR A 142 -5.93 34.35 -2.99
N TYR A 143 -6.04 35.62 -2.63
CA TYR A 143 -5.37 36.69 -3.36
C TYR A 143 -4.79 37.73 -2.39
N GLU A 144 -3.61 38.26 -2.72
CA GLU A 144 -3.06 39.41 -1.99
C GLU A 144 -3.73 40.69 -2.47
N ARG A 145 -4.23 41.49 -1.52
CA ARG A 145 -4.81 42.81 -1.75
C ARG A 145 -3.80 43.88 -1.30
N ARG A 146 -3.44 44.80 -2.19
CA ARG A 146 -2.71 46.05 -1.87
C ARG A 146 -3.48 47.23 -2.43
N GLU A 147 -3.67 48.27 -1.64
CA GLU A 147 -4.28 49.54 -2.08
C GLU A 147 -5.58 49.30 -2.90
N ASP A 148 -6.46 48.46 -2.37
CA ASP A 148 -7.75 48.05 -2.97
C ASP A 148 -7.71 47.34 -4.32
N LYS A 149 -6.53 46.86 -4.74
CA LYS A 149 -6.37 46.04 -5.94
C LYS A 149 -5.87 44.63 -5.59
N TRP A 150 -6.43 43.64 -6.26
CA TRP A 150 -5.96 42.27 -6.21
C TRP A 150 -4.69 42.13 -7.05
N VAL A 151 -3.54 41.92 -6.41
CA VAL A 151 -2.22 41.99 -7.07
C VAL A 151 -1.78 40.63 -7.57
N ARG A 152 -1.84 39.62 -6.71
CA ARG A 152 -1.34 38.28 -7.06
C ARG A 152 -2.09 37.14 -6.36
N PRO A 153 -2.13 35.97 -6.99
CA PRO A 153 -2.52 34.72 -6.33
C PRO A 153 -1.68 34.42 -5.08
N THR A 154 -2.31 33.97 -4.01
CA THR A 154 -1.66 33.36 -2.84
C THR A 154 -1.92 31.85 -2.79
N LEU A 155 -1.19 31.14 -1.93
CA LEU A 155 -1.52 29.75 -1.63
C LEU A 155 -2.76 29.73 -0.72
N PRO A 156 -3.78 28.92 -1.04
CA PRO A 156 -4.96 28.82 -0.21
C PRO A 156 -4.61 28.23 1.17
N PRO A 157 -5.45 28.49 2.19
CA PRO A 157 -5.24 27.97 3.53
C PRO A 157 -5.25 26.43 3.54
N PRO A 158 -4.49 25.81 4.46
CA PRO A 158 -4.49 24.36 4.61
C PRO A 158 -5.84 23.88 5.16
N GLY A 159 -6.28 22.71 4.74
CA GLY A 159 -7.54 22.11 5.16
C GLY A 159 -8.49 21.86 3.99
N THR A 160 -9.62 21.25 4.31
CA THR A 160 -10.64 20.91 3.31
C THR A 160 -11.74 21.96 3.27
N ILE A 161 -12.01 22.49 2.08
CA ILE A 161 -12.94 23.60 1.89
C ILE A 161 -14.21 23.08 1.24
N LEU A 162 -15.34 23.27 1.92
CA LEU A 162 -16.64 22.89 1.42
C LEU A 162 -17.09 23.86 0.32
N SER A 163 -17.81 23.34 -0.67
CA SER A 163 -18.39 24.18 -1.71
C SER A 163 -19.36 25.19 -1.06
N PRO A 164 -19.22 26.49 -1.36
CA PRO A 164 -20.18 27.47 -0.91
C PRO A 164 -21.56 27.14 -1.50
N THR A 165 -22.60 27.46 -0.75
CA THR A 165 -23.99 27.32 -1.21
C THR A 165 -24.66 28.69 -1.21
N CYS A 166 -25.75 28.83 -1.96
CA CYS A 166 -26.53 30.06 -1.90
C CYS A 166 -27.03 30.32 -0.47
N PRO A 167 -26.78 31.50 0.13
CA PRO A 167 -27.25 31.83 1.48
C PRO A 167 -28.77 31.72 1.65
N THR A 168 -29.54 32.01 0.60
CA THR A 168 -31.00 32.06 0.69
C THR A 168 -31.65 30.69 0.49
N CYS A 169 -31.18 29.88 -0.46
CA CYS A 169 -31.84 28.62 -0.82
C CYS A 169 -30.96 27.37 -0.69
N LYS A 170 -29.69 27.53 -0.28
CA LYS A 170 -28.68 26.45 -0.25
C LYS A 170 -28.46 25.76 -1.60
N GLY A 171 -28.91 26.38 -2.69
CA GLY A 171 -28.72 25.90 -4.06
C GLY A 171 -27.30 26.10 -4.58
N GLU A 172 -27.08 25.67 -5.82
CA GLU A 172 -25.77 25.67 -6.47
C GLU A 172 -25.13 27.06 -6.53
N PHE A 173 -23.84 27.11 -6.21
CA PHE A 173 -23.01 28.32 -6.24
C PHE A 173 -22.01 28.25 -7.39
N VAL A 174 -22.30 28.95 -8.48
CA VAL A 174 -21.40 29.05 -9.63
C VAL A 174 -21.29 30.51 -10.06
N SER A 175 -20.06 31.02 -10.10
CA SER A 175 -19.76 32.34 -10.68
C SER A 175 -18.31 32.38 -11.17
N PRO A 176 -18.02 33.03 -12.32
CA PRO A 176 -16.66 33.13 -12.87
C PRO A 176 -15.65 33.77 -11.91
N ARG A 177 -16.07 34.75 -11.10
CA ARG A 177 -15.20 35.48 -10.15
C ARG A 177 -14.62 34.55 -9.08
N TYR A 178 -15.42 33.62 -8.57
CA TYR A 178 -15.02 32.66 -7.54
C TYR A 178 -14.46 31.35 -8.11
N GLY A 179 -14.09 31.33 -9.39
CA GLY A 179 -13.66 30.10 -10.07
C GLY A 179 -12.49 29.39 -9.42
N ARG A 180 -11.56 30.13 -8.77
CA ARG A 180 -10.42 29.53 -8.05
C ARG A 180 -10.85 28.83 -6.76
N VAL A 181 -11.74 29.46 -6.00
CA VAL A 181 -12.34 28.89 -4.78
C VAL A 181 -13.13 27.63 -5.14
N LEU A 182 -14.01 27.72 -6.13
CA LEU A 182 -14.83 26.59 -6.59
C LEU A 182 -14.00 25.42 -7.13
N LYS A 183 -12.93 25.70 -7.89
CA LYS A 183 -12.01 24.64 -8.34
C LYS A 183 -11.31 23.96 -7.17
N ARG A 184 -10.91 24.71 -6.13
CA ARG A 184 -10.32 24.14 -4.91
C ARG A 184 -11.33 23.22 -4.20
N CYS A 185 -12.57 23.67 -3.99
CA CYS A 185 -13.62 22.86 -3.38
C CYS A 185 -13.88 21.55 -4.15
N ASN A 186 -13.94 21.63 -5.48
CA ASN A 186 -14.14 20.43 -6.32
C ASN A 186 -12.96 19.45 -6.22
N LEU A 187 -11.72 19.93 -6.16
CA LEU A 187 -10.55 19.08 -5.96
C LEU A 187 -10.55 18.43 -4.58
N ASP A 188 -10.91 19.16 -3.54
CA ASP A 188 -11.05 18.65 -2.18
C ASP A 188 -12.14 17.57 -2.07
N LEU A 189 -13.25 17.74 -2.77
CA LEU A 189 -14.31 16.74 -2.87
C LEU A 189 -13.85 15.48 -3.62
N LEU A 190 -13.05 15.65 -4.68
CA LEU A 190 -12.44 14.54 -5.39
C LEU A 190 -11.44 13.78 -4.51
N GLU A 191 -10.58 14.49 -3.75
CA GLU A 191 -9.66 13.88 -2.79
C GLU A 191 -10.41 13.08 -1.72
N ARG A 192 -11.52 13.61 -1.18
CA ARG A 192 -12.36 12.88 -0.22
C ARG A 192 -12.96 11.61 -0.80
N THR A 193 -13.49 11.69 -2.03
CA THR A 193 -14.07 10.53 -2.72
C THR A 193 -13.01 9.46 -2.98
N VAL A 194 -11.83 9.87 -3.45
CA VAL A 194 -10.70 8.95 -3.66
C VAL A 194 -10.25 8.33 -2.33
N ALA A 195 -10.15 9.12 -1.26
CA ALA A 195 -9.79 8.63 0.06
C ALA A 195 -10.81 7.63 0.62
N ALA A 196 -12.11 7.91 0.51
CA ALA A 196 -13.17 7.03 0.96
C ALA A 196 -13.14 5.69 0.22
N ASN A 197 -12.99 5.73 -1.11
CA ASN A 197 -12.90 4.52 -1.94
C ASN A 197 -11.65 3.69 -1.63
N SER A 198 -10.48 4.33 -1.50
CA SER A 198 -9.23 3.64 -1.17
C SER A 198 -9.27 3.04 0.23
N SER A 199 -9.81 3.76 1.22
CA SER A 199 -9.98 3.26 2.58
C SER A 199 -10.91 2.05 2.63
N ALA A 200 -12.06 2.10 1.94
CA ALA A 200 -12.99 0.97 1.89
C ALA A 200 -12.39 -0.26 1.20
N ARG A 201 -11.57 -0.07 0.17
CA ARG A 201 -10.84 -1.17 -0.49
C ARG A 201 -9.78 -1.77 0.43
N ILE A 202 -8.97 -0.95 1.10
CA ILE A 202 -7.94 -1.42 2.04
C ILE A 202 -8.57 -2.15 3.23
N HIS A 203 -9.66 -1.64 3.81
CA HIS A 203 -10.35 -2.32 4.92
C HIS A 203 -10.89 -3.69 4.50
N ARG A 204 -11.55 -3.78 3.33
CA ARG A 204 -12.00 -5.07 2.80
C ARG A 204 -10.83 -6.03 2.55
N LEU A 205 -9.72 -5.55 2.01
CA LEU A 205 -8.53 -6.37 1.80
C LEU A 205 -7.90 -6.84 3.10
N LEU A 206 -7.83 -5.99 4.13
CA LEU A 206 -7.36 -6.38 5.46
C LEU A 206 -8.20 -7.53 6.02
N GLU A 207 -9.53 -7.38 6.01
CA GLU A 207 -10.45 -8.43 6.47
C GLU A 207 -10.29 -9.74 5.69
N GLN A 208 -10.11 -9.65 4.36
CA GLN A 208 -9.89 -10.82 3.51
C GLN A 208 -8.56 -11.51 3.78
N VAL A 209 -7.49 -10.74 4.00
CA VAL A 209 -6.16 -11.27 4.33
C VAL A 209 -6.15 -11.91 5.71
N ASP A 210 -6.81 -11.29 6.70
CA ASP A 210 -6.94 -11.85 8.05
C ASP A 210 -7.81 -13.12 8.08
N ALA A 211 -8.76 -13.25 7.14
CA ALA A 211 -9.56 -14.46 6.97
C ALA A 211 -8.82 -15.62 6.29
N LEU A 212 -7.59 -15.41 5.77
CA LEU A 212 -6.81 -16.48 5.15
C LEU A 212 -6.36 -17.50 6.20
N ASN A 213 -6.80 -18.75 6.02
CA ASN A 213 -6.37 -19.85 6.88
C ASN A 213 -4.97 -20.35 6.48
N VAL A 214 -3.95 -19.81 7.14
CA VAL A 214 -2.53 -20.14 6.86
C VAL A 214 -2.26 -21.64 7.03
N SER A 215 -2.76 -22.27 8.10
CA SER A 215 -2.59 -23.71 8.33
C SER A 215 -3.20 -24.58 7.24
N HIS A 216 -4.32 -24.13 6.65
CA HIS A 216 -4.93 -24.81 5.51
C HIS A 216 -4.06 -24.68 4.26
N LEU A 217 -3.50 -23.49 3.99
CA LEU A 217 -2.56 -23.29 2.87
C LEU A 217 -1.30 -24.15 3.02
N GLU A 218 -0.74 -24.22 4.23
CA GLU A 218 0.40 -25.09 4.56
C GLU A 218 0.07 -26.58 4.35
N SER A 219 -1.14 -27.00 4.72
CA SER A 219 -1.59 -28.39 4.51
C SER A 219 -1.82 -28.71 3.03
N GLN A 220 -2.32 -27.76 2.24
CA GLN A 220 -2.56 -27.97 0.81
C GLN A 220 -1.27 -28.02 0.00
N ILE A 221 -0.24 -27.25 0.37
CA ILE A 221 1.03 -27.25 -0.37
C ILE A 221 1.81 -28.57 -0.19
N ILE A 222 1.65 -29.23 0.97
CA ILE A 222 2.26 -30.53 1.28
C ILE A 222 1.37 -31.74 0.91
N ALA A 223 0.15 -31.51 0.41
CA ALA A 223 -0.76 -32.60 0.07
C ALA A 223 -0.16 -33.46 -1.07
N ARG A 224 -0.17 -34.80 -0.88
CA ARG A 224 0.50 -35.80 -1.73
C ARG A 224 0.58 -35.38 -3.19
N LEU A 225 1.80 -35.16 -3.65
CA LEU A 225 2.14 -35.02 -5.06
C LEU A 225 2.61 -36.37 -5.59
N SER A 226 2.46 -36.59 -6.90
CA SER A 226 3.10 -37.73 -7.57
C SER A 226 4.62 -37.71 -7.30
N PRO A 227 5.28 -38.88 -7.18
CA PRO A 227 6.69 -38.94 -6.81
C PRO A 227 7.54 -38.04 -7.71
N LEU A 228 8.49 -37.34 -7.09
CA LEU A 228 9.47 -36.45 -7.72
C LEU A 228 10.05 -37.12 -8.98
N ALA A 229 9.54 -36.76 -10.16
CA ALA A 229 10.25 -37.02 -11.39
C ALA A 229 11.52 -36.16 -11.33
N SER A 230 12.69 -36.78 -11.54
CA SER A 230 13.96 -36.08 -11.63
C SER A 230 13.93 -35.11 -12.82
N SER A 231 13.51 -33.87 -12.60
CA SER A 231 13.74 -32.81 -13.58
C SER A 231 15.20 -32.39 -13.46
N GLU A 232 15.92 -32.50 -14.56
CA GLU A 232 17.23 -31.89 -14.72
C GLU A 232 17.10 -30.38 -14.49
N GLN A 233 17.66 -29.89 -13.39
CA GLN A 233 17.83 -28.45 -13.18
C GLN A 233 18.85 -27.95 -14.20
N ASN A 234 18.55 -26.85 -14.91
CA ASN A 234 19.53 -26.17 -15.75
C ASN A 234 20.28 -25.10 -14.92
N PRO A 235 21.50 -25.38 -14.44
CA PRO A 235 22.23 -24.49 -13.54
C PRO A 235 22.60 -23.13 -14.17
N ALA A 236 22.78 -23.09 -15.49
CA ALA A 236 23.10 -21.84 -16.20
C ALA A 236 21.93 -20.85 -16.17
N LYS A 237 20.71 -21.35 -16.36
CA LYS A 237 19.49 -20.54 -16.28
C LYS A 237 19.24 -20.04 -14.86
N ALA A 238 19.47 -20.87 -13.85
CA ALA A 238 19.37 -20.49 -12.44
C ALA A 238 20.35 -19.38 -12.05
N LEU A 239 21.59 -19.42 -12.57
CA LEU A 239 22.61 -18.40 -12.30
C LEU A 239 22.31 -17.05 -13.00
N GLU A 240 21.88 -17.08 -14.26
CA GLU A 240 21.47 -15.88 -15.01
C GLU A 240 20.32 -15.14 -14.30
N ILE A 241 19.32 -15.89 -13.83
CA ILE A 241 18.17 -15.37 -13.11
C ILE A 241 18.57 -14.82 -11.73
N SER A 242 19.48 -15.50 -11.02
CA SER A 242 20.06 -15.01 -9.76
C SER A 242 20.78 -13.67 -9.96
N GLY A 243 21.48 -13.49 -11.09
CA GLY A 243 22.09 -12.22 -11.51
C GLY A 243 21.04 -11.13 -11.78
N MET A 244 20.04 -11.40 -12.64
CA MET A 244 18.95 -10.46 -12.94
C MET A 244 18.18 -10.05 -11.67
N TYR A 245 17.98 -10.98 -10.74
CA TYR A 245 17.35 -10.73 -9.46
C TYR A 245 18.21 -9.80 -8.60
N ARG A 246 19.52 -10.04 -8.50
CA ARG A 246 20.46 -9.19 -7.76
C ARG A 246 20.49 -7.77 -8.34
N ASP A 247 20.54 -7.63 -9.65
CA ASP A 247 20.48 -6.34 -10.34
C ASP A 247 19.14 -5.61 -10.07
N LYS A 248 18.05 -6.36 -9.93
CA LYS A 248 16.72 -5.80 -9.63
C LYS A 248 16.55 -5.45 -8.15
N LEU A 249 17.13 -6.22 -7.24
CA LEU A 249 17.34 -5.91 -5.82
C LEU A 249 18.05 -4.57 -5.65
N GLU A 250 19.08 -4.33 -6.47
CA GLU A 250 19.89 -3.12 -6.43
C GLU A 250 19.20 -1.90 -7.08
N SER A 251 18.27 -2.12 -8.03
CA SER A 251 17.54 -1.05 -8.73
C SER A 251 16.12 -0.77 -8.21
N SER A 252 15.52 -1.67 -7.42
CA SER A 252 14.15 -1.56 -6.91
C SER A 252 14.03 -0.60 -5.71
N ASN A 253 14.11 0.71 -5.99
CA ASN A 253 13.85 1.77 -4.99
C ASN A 253 12.66 2.67 -5.35
N GLN A 254 12.02 2.45 -6.51
CA GLN A 254 11.00 3.38 -7.03
C GLN A 254 9.57 2.83 -6.95
N HIS A 255 9.39 1.51 -7.02
CA HIS A 255 8.08 0.85 -7.06
C HIS A 255 8.11 -0.47 -6.28
N PRO A 256 6.98 -0.86 -5.67
CA PRO A 256 6.89 -2.11 -4.93
C PRO A 256 7.04 -3.32 -5.85
N PHE A 257 7.35 -4.50 -5.29
CA PHE A 257 7.47 -5.72 -6.08
C PHE A 257 6.13 -6.10 -6.70
N ARG A 258 6.13 -6.38 -8.01
CA ARG A 258 4.94 -6.82 -8.75
C ARG A 258 4.83 -8.33 -8.78
N PHE A 259 3.67 -8.87 -8.43
CA PHE A 259 3.45 -10.32 -8.38
C PHE A 259 3.81 -11.05 -9.69
N SER A 260 3.36 -10.55 -10.84
CA SER A 260 3.61 -11.21 -12.15
C SER A 260 5.09 -11.38 -12.48
N ASP A 261 5.91 -10.45 -12.01
CA ASP A 261 7.33 -10.38 -12.34
C ASP A 261 8.15 -11.30 -11.45
N PHE A 262 7.61 -11.64 -10.27
CA PHE A 262 8.36 -12.21 -9.14
C PHE A 262 7.73 -13.42 -8.47
N PHE A 263 6.48 -13.76 -8.77
CA PHE A 263 5.75 -14.85 -8.12
C PHE A 263 4.75 -15.54 -9.06
N GLY A 264 4.73 -15.18 -10.36
CA GLY A 264 3.91 -15.85 -11.38
C GLY A 264 4.56 -17.13 -11.91
N GLY A 265 3.82 -17.92 -12.70
CA GLY A 265 4.24 -19.25 -13.18
C GLY A 265 5.59 -19.31 -13.92
N THR A 266 6.04 -18.21 -14.54
CA THR A 266 7.39 -18.12 -15.12
C THR A 266 8.48 -18.29 -14.07
N LEU A 267 8.19 -17.91 -12.82
CA LEU A 267 9.18 -17.70 -11.79
C LEU A 267 9.41 -18.90 -10.87
N ILE A 268 8.38 -19.71 -10.67
CA ILE A 268 8.51 -21.09 -10.21
C ILE A 268 9.59 -21.82 -11.03
N ASN A 269 9.49 -21.71 -12.36
CA ASN A 269 10.45 -22.34 -13.29
C ASN A 269 11.81 -21.61 -13.30
N SER A 270 11.88 -20.41 -12.71
CA SER A 270 13.06 -19.52 -12.72
C SER A 270 13.92 -19.65 -11.47
N TYR A 271 13.31 -19.89 -10.30
CA TYR A 271 14.03 -20.19 -9.04
C TYR A 271 14.36 -21.68 -8.89
N GLY A 272 14.08 -22.50 -9.92
CA GLY A 272 14.37 -23.92 -9.91
C GLY A 272 13.38 -24.76 -9.10
N LEU A 273 12.18 -24.23 -8.80
CA LEU A 273 11.09 -25.06 -8.28
C LEU A 273 10.65 -26.05 -9.37
N GLN A 274 10.47 -27.30 -8.98
CA GLN A 274 9.99 -28.35 -9.86
C GLN A 274 8.60 -27.96 -10.42
N PRO A 275 8.29 -28.24 -11.71
CA PRO A 275 7.02 -27.84 -12.32
C PRO A 275 5.77 -28.28 -11.55
N ALA A 276 5.82 -29.45 -10.89
CA ALA A 276 4.75 -29.97 -10.04
C ALA A 276 4.51 -29.09 -8.80
N HIS A 277 5.58 -28.76 -8.05
CA HIS A 277 5.51 -27.83 -6.92
C HIS A 277 5.07 -26.44 -7.35
N GLY A 278 5.46 -26.05 -8.55
CA GLY A 278 5.02 -24.85 -9.21
C GLY A 278 3.52 -24.72 -9.43
N SER A 279 2.96 -25.68 -10.15
CA SER A 279 1.52 -25.70 -10.40
C SER A 279 0.73 -25.76 -9.08
N ARG A 280 1.24 -26.49 -8.09
CA ARG A 280 0.65 -26.51 -6.74
C ARG A 280 0.74 -25.15 -6.06
N TRP A 281 1.90 -24.49 -6.08
CA TRP A 281 2.10 -23.14 -5.52
C TRP A 281 1.09 -22.15 -6.11
N ASP A 282 0.95 -22.13 -7.43
CA ASP A 282 -0.02 -21.26 -8.12
C ASP A 282 -1.47 -21.57 -7.71
N SER A 283 -1.82 -22.85 -7.54
CA SER A 283 -3.14 -23.27 -7.10
C SER A 283 -3.43 -22.89 -5.65
N VAL A 284 -2.49 -23.13 -4.74
CA VAL A 284 -2.65 -22.88 -3.29
C VAL A 284 -2.73 -21.38 -3.03
N LEU A 285 -1.91 -20.60 -3.73
CA LEU A 285 -1.84 -19.15 -3.54
C LEU A 285 -2.81 -18.37 -4.41
N ALA A 286 -3.81 -19.01 -5.04
CA ALA A 286 -4.77 -18.33 -5.90
C ALA A 286 -5.47 -17.14 -5.20
N GLN A 287 -5.94 -17.33 -3.96
CA GLN A 287 -6.55 -16.26 -3.16
C GLN A 287 -5.53 -15.20 -2.69
N PRO A 288 -4.42 -15.56 -2.00
CA PRO A 288 -3.35 -14.62 -1.66
C PRO A 288 -2.85 -13.79 -2.86
N ARG A 289 -2.75 -14.40 -4.05
CA ARG A 289 -2.35 -13.74 -5.29
C ARG A 289 -3.34 -12.66 -5.71
N LEU A 290 -4.64 -12.91 -5.64
CA LEU A 290 -5.66 -11.91 -5.98
C LEU A 290 -5.57 -10.70 -5.04
N HIS A 291 -5.45 -10.95 -3.73
CA HIS A 291 -5.28 -9.88 -2.74
C HIS A 291 -3.97 -9.11 -2.96
N TYR A 292 -2.88 -9.80 -3.33
CA TYR A 292 -1.62 -9.14 -3.66
C TYR A 292 -1.83 -8.22 -4.86
N ILE A 293 -2.39 -8.72 -5.97
CA ILE A 293 -2.58 -7.94 -7.20
C ILE A 293 -3.44 -6.70 -6.93
N GLU A 294 -4.49 -6.83 -6.12
CA GLU A 294 -5.30 -5.69 -5.73
C GLU A 294 -4.52 -4.68 -4.87
N SER A 295 -3.76 -5.16 -3.87
CA SER A 295 -2.90 -4.30 -3.04
C SER A 295 -1.85 -3.56 -3.88
N TYR A 296 -1.26 -4.22 -4.87
CA TYR A 296 -0.33 -3.59 -5.81
C TYR A 296 -1.02 -2.53 -6.67
N SER A 297 -2.25 -2.80 -7.12
CA SER A 297 -3.04 -1.83 -7.89
C SER A 297 -3.30 -0.56 -7.08
N ILE A 298 -3.63 -0.68 -5.78
CA ILE A 298 -3.84 0.48 -4.90
C ILE A 298 -2.52 1.22 -4.64
N ALA A 299 -1.43 0.49 -4.37
CA ALA A 299 -0.11 1.05 -4.10
C ALA A 299 0.44 1.88 -5.28
N THR A 300 0.16 1.44 -6.51
CA THR A 300 0.61 2.10 -7.74
C THR A 300 -0.45 3.03 -8.34
N GLN A 301 -1.63 3.13 -7.72
CA GLN A 301 -2.70 3.99 -8.20
C GLN A 301 -2.27 5.45 -8.13
N ARG A 302 -2.21 6.08 -9.30
CA ARG A 302 -2.07 7.54 -9.41
C ARG A 302 -3.41 8.11 -9.85
N SER A 303 -4.07 8.86 -8.98
CA SER A 303 -5.32 9.52 -9.33
C SER A 303 -5.14 10.49 -10.50
N ALA A 304 -6.22 10.72 -11.25
CA ALA A 304 -6.21 11.64 -12.38
C ALA A 304 -5.78 13.07 -11.97
N HIS A 305 -6.16 13.50 -10.76
CA HIS A 305 -5.81 14.81 -10.24
C HIS A 305 -4.33 14.89 -9.82
N THR A 306 -3.73 13.82 -9.27
CA THR A 306 -2.28 13.76 -9.02
C THR A 306 -1.49 13.86 -10.33
N LYS A 307 -1.87 13.11 -11.36
CA LYS A 307 -1.23 13.19 -12.68
C LYS A 307 -1.35 14.59 -13.29
N ALA A 308 -2.54 15.19 -13.23
CA ALA A 308 -2.78 16.54 -13.72
C ALA A 308 -1.97 17.59 -12.94
N TYR A 309 -1.86 17.45 -11.62
CA TYR A 309 -1.07 18.32 -10.76
C TYR A 309 0.42 18.25 -11.12
N GLU A 310 0.99 17.05 -11.19
CA GLU A 310 2.41 16.83 -11.53
C GLU A 310 2.74 17.35 -12.93
N ALA A 311 1.88 17.08 -13.92
CA ALA A 311 2.05 17.59 -15.29
C ALA A 311 1.99 19.12 -15.35
N THR A 312 1.04 19.73 -14.63
CA THR A 312 0.91 21.20 -14.55
C THR A 312 2.10 21.82 -13.84
N LEU A 313 2.55 21.21 -12.73
CA LEU A 313 3.73 21.65 -11.98
C LEU A 313 4.98 21.58 -12.82
N SER A 314 5.21 20.48 -13.53
CA SER A 314 6.37 20.30 -14.41
C SER A 314 6.39 21.36 -15.52
N LYS A 315 5.25 21.56 -16.20
CA LYS A 315 5.13 22.54 -17.28
C LYS A 315 5.32 23.99 -16.80
N LEU A 316 4.70 24.35 -15.68
CA LEU A 316 4.88 25.69 -15.11
C LEU A 316 6.29 25.89 -14.59
N TYR A 317 6.86 24.89 -13.91
CA TYR A 317 8.24 24.94 -13.42
C TYR A 317 9.23 25.18 -14.57
N GLN A 318 9.12 24.43 -15.67
CA GLN A 318 9.96 24.62 -16.86
C GLN A 318 9.84 26.05 -17.39
N LYS A 319 8.61 26.54 -17.57
CA LYS A 319 8.36 27.90 -18.04
C LYS A 319 8.93 28.99 -17.11
N GLU A 320 8.74 28.86 -15.80
CA GLU A 320 9.30 29.84 -14.84
C GLU A 320 10.83 29.75 -14.77
N HIS A 321 11.38 28.55 -14.88
CA HIS A 321 12.83 28.34 -14.87
C HIS A 321 13.48 28.98 -16.10
N GLU A 322 12.90 28.82 -17.29
CA GLU A 322 13.33 29.48 -18.53
C GLU A 322 13.29 31.01 -18.40
N LEU A 323 12.22 31.56 -17.82
CA LEU A 323 12.12 33.00 -17.57
C LEU A 323 13.19 33.53 -16.59
N LEU A 324 13.64 32.70 -15.64
CA LEU A 324 14.66 33.06 -14.67
C LEU A 324 16.09 32.83 -15.17
N GLN A 325 16.29 32.09 -16.27
CA GLN A 325 17.62 31.92 -16.87
C GLN A 325 18.20 33.25 -17.36
N SER A 326 17.36 34.16 -17.83
CA SER A 326 17.75 35.51 -18.29
C SER A 326 18.08 36.48 -17.15
N SER A 327 17.86 36.10 -15.89
CA SER A 327 18.16 36.93 -14.71
C SER A 327 19.62 36.71 -14.26
N PRO A 328 20.52 37.70 -14.41
CA PRO A 328 21.95 37.51 -14.14
C PRO A 328 22.31 37.48 -12.64
N ASN A 329 21.41 37.96 -11.77
CA ASN A 329 21.70 38.20 -10.35
C ASN A 329 21.36 37.03 -9.41
N LEU A 330 20.90 35.89 -9.94
CA LEU A 330 20.48 34.74 -9.15
C LEU A 330 21.35 33.51 -9.44
N ASN A 331 21.73 32.77 -8.41
CA ASN A 331 22.36 31.46 -8.59
C ASN A 331 21.34 30.40 -9.06
N GLU A 332 21.82 29.33 -9.71
CA GLU A 332 20.94 28.29 -10.27
C GLU A 332 20.03 27.64 -9.21
N ASP A 333 20.51 27.40 -7.99
CA ASP A 333 19.68 26.82 -6.94
C ASP A 333 18.57 27.76 -6.46
N SER A 334 18.80 29.07 -6.40
CA SER A 334 17.74 30.05 -6.09
C SER A 334 16.77 30.18 -7.25
N LYS A 335 17.24 30.13 -8.50
CA LYS A 335 16.36 30.10 -9.69
C LYS A 335 15.43 28.89 -9.64
N ARG A 336 15.95 27.68 -9.38
CA ARG A 336 15.14 26.45 -9.22
C ARG A 336 14.13 26.57 -8.10
N ARG A 337 14.55 27.05 -6.92
CA ARG A 337 13.67 27.21 -5.76
C ARG A 337 12.55 28.23 -6.03
N LEU A 338 12.89 29.38 -6.61
CA LEU A 338 11.94 30.44 -6.93
C LEU A 338 10.97 30.01 -8.05
N ALA A 339 11.47 29.34 -9.09
CA ALA A 339 10.64 28.76 -10.15
C ALA A 339 9.61 27.78 -9.58
N LEU A 340 10.06 26.87 -8.70
CA LEU A 340 9.18 25.89 -8.07
C LEU A 340 8.14 26.55 -7.15
N GLN A 341 8.56 27.55 -6.36
CA GLN A 341 7.65 28.31 -5.50
C GLN A 341 6.59 29.06 -6.31
N THR A 342 7.02 29.71 -7.40
CA THR A 342 6.14 30.48 -8.30
C THR A 342 5.16 29.56 -9.03
N ALA A 343 5.64 28.42 -9.53
CA ALA A 343 4.80 27.41 -10.16
C ALA A 343 3.71 26.91 -9.19
N ARG A 344 4.06 26.60 -7.93
CA ARG A 344 3.08 26.18 -6.91
C ARG A 344 2.03 27.24 -6.61
N VAL A 345 2.44 28.51 -6.50
CA VAL A 345 1.51 29.64 -6.31
C VAL A 345 0.56 29.78 -7.51
N LYS A 346 1.07 29.64 -8.74
CA LYS A 346 0.29 29.71 -9.98
C LYS A 346 -0.73 28.57 -10.11
N ILE A 347 -0.38 27.35 -9.68
CA ILE A 347 -1.35 26.24 -9.60
C ILE A 347 -2.46 26.58 -8.60
N GLY A 348 -2.08 27.17 -7.47
CA GLY A 348 -3.04 27.66 -6.49
C GLY A 348 -3.75 26.58 -5.69
N THR A 349 -3.20 25.37 -5.68
CA THR A 349 -3.63 24.28 -4.79
C THR A 349 -2.40 23.57 -4.21
N PRO A 350 -2.47 23.08 -2.97
CA PRO A 350 -1.44 22.21 -2.44
C PRO A 350 -1.35 20.91 -3.27
N PRO A 351 -0.19 20.22 -3.22
CA PRO A 351 -0.04 18.91 -3.86
C PRO A 351 -0.99 17.91 -3.20
N PRO A 352 -1.67 17.07 -4.01
CA PRO A 352 -2.58 16.07 -3.47
C PRO A 352 -1.85 15.07 -2.58
N GLN A 353 -2.50 14.71 -1.47
CA GLN A 353 -1.90 13.84 -0.44
C GLN A 353 -2.72 12.58 -0.18
N SER A 354 -3.98 12.53 -0.61
CA SER A 354 -4.89 11.42 -0.30
C SER A 354 -4.28 10.06 -0.65
N ASP A 355 -3.71 9.94 -1.84
CA ASP A 355 -3.24 8.67 -2.40
C ASP A 355 -2.02 8.11 -1.63
N LYS A 356 -1.20 8.99 -1.02
CA LYS A 356 0.10 8.58 -0.48
C LYS A 356 -0.03 7.70 0.76
N ARG A 357 -0.95 8.05 1.66
CA ARG A 357 -1.25 7.24 2.85
C ARG A 357 -1.68 5.84 2.46
N PHE A 358 -2.66 5.74 1.57
CA PHE A 358 -3.21 4.47 1.12
C PHE A 358 -2.21 3.67 0.30
N ALA A 359 -1.33 4.34 -0.46
CA ALA A 359 -0.24 3.66 -1.14
C ALA A 359 0.71 2.97 -0.16
N ILE A 360 1.08 3.64 0.93
CA ILE A 360 1.94 3.07 1.99
C ILE A 360 1.23 1.91 2.70
N GLU A 361 -0.02 2.09 3.12
CA GLU A 361 -0.82 1.03 3.77
C GLU A 361 -0.99 -0.20 2.86
N SER A 362 -1.14 0.02 1.55
CA SER A 362 -1.25 -1.05 0.58
C SER A 362 0.08 -1.78 0.31
N ILE A 363 1.22 -1.08 0.44
CA ILE A 363 2.53 -1.75 0.44
C ILE A 363 2.67 -2.62 1.70
N TRP A 364 2.21 -2.17 2.87
CA TRP A 364 2.20 -3.01 4.07
C TRP A 364 1.36 -4.28 3.88
N LEU A 365 0.18 -4.16 3.26
CA LEU A 365 -0.65 -5.32 2.90
C LEU A 365 0.08 -6.30 1.98
N SER A 366 0.78 -5.82 0.95
CA SER A 366 1.53 -6.70 0.06
C SER A 366 2.70 -7.40 0.75
N VAL A 367 3.29 -6.75 1.76
CA VAL A 367 4.30 -7.35 2.65
C VAL A 367 3.66 -8.41 3.54
N ASP A 368 2.54 -8.12 4.19
CA ASP A 368 1.84 -9.08 5.06
C ASP A 368 1.42 -10.35 4.29
N ILE A 369 0.93 -10.19 3.05
CA ILE A 369 0.60 -11.32 2.15
C ILE A 369 1.85 -12.16 1.84
N ARG A 370 3.01 -11.52 1.59
CA ARG A 370 4.26 -12.26 1.35
C ARG A 370 4.79 -12.95 2.59
N LEU A 371 4.58 -12.41 3.79
CA LEU A 371 4.91 -13.14 5.02
C LEU A 371 4.07 -14.43 5.13
N ILE A 372 2.80 -14.41 4.70
CA ILE A 372 1.97 -15.62 4.59
C ILE A 372 2.56 -16.57 3.54
N MET A 373 2.91 -16.08 2.35
CA MET A 373 3.55 -16.88 1.29
C MET A 373 4.86 -17.51 1.78
N GLY A 374 5.66 -16.78 2.56
CA GLY A 374 6.91 -17.26 3.14
C GLY A 374 6.70 -18.42 4.11
N LYS A 375 5.61 -18.42 4.90
CA LYS A 375 5.25 -19.57 5.75
C LYS A 375 4.89 -20.81 4.93
N VAL A 376 4.09 -20.64 3.88
CA VAL A 376 3.74 -21.72 2.93
C VAL A 376 5.00 -22.28 2.25
N ALA A 377 5.96 -21.42 1.89
CA ALA A 377 7.23 -21.84 1.31
C ALA A 377 8.11 -22.62 2.30
N ILE A 378 8.11 -22.25 3.59
CA ILE A 378 8.80 -23.02 4.65
C ILE A 378 8.17 -24.41 4.78
N ALA A 379 6.84 -24.52 4.80
CA ALA A 379 6.15 -25.81 4.87
C ALA A 379 6.51 -26.71 3.68
N LEU A 380 6.58 -26.15 2.47
CA LEU A 380 7.06 -26.87 1.28
C LEU A 380 8.53 -27.33 1.46
N GLN A 381 9.40 -26.47 1.98
CA GLN A 381 10.80 -26.80 2.21
C GLN A 381 10.94 -27.99 3.17
N HIS A 382 10.23 -27.96 4.30
CA HIS A 382 10.26 -29.03 5.30
C HIS A 382 9.79 -30.36 4.72
N HIS A 383 8.74 -30.33 3.89
CA HIS A 383 8.23 -31.51 3.19
C HIS A 383 9.26 -32.08 2.22
N VAL A 384 9.83 -31.24 1.34
CA VAL A 384 10.86 -31.64 0.38
C VAL A 384 12.10 -32.20 1.09
N ALA A 385 12.56 -31.55 2.16
CA ALA A 385 13.71 -32.01 2.94
C ALA A 385 13.43 -33.36 3.65
N LYS A 386 12.19 -33.62 4.04
CA LYS A 386 11.79 -34.92 4.58
C LYS A 386 11.80 -36.01 3.50
N GLU A 387 11.20 -35.76 2.34
CA GLU A 387 11.17 -36.72 1.22
C GLU A 387 12.58 -37.05 0.71
N GLU A 388 13.48 -36.06 0.64
CA GLU A 388 14.88 -36.27 0.26
C GLU A 388 15.61 -37.17 1.27
N ARG A 389 15.41 -36.94 2.59
CA ARG A 389 16.01 -37.78 3.65
C ARG A 389 15.53 -39.23 3.58
N GLU A 390 14.23 -39.44 3.37
CA GLU A 390 13.63 -40.77 3.24
C GLU A 390 14.11 -41.50 1.98
N SER A 391 14.22 -40.79 0.85
CA SER A 391 14.71 -41.34 -0.42
C SER A 391 16.20 -41.67 -0.39
N GLN A 392 17.00 -40.86 0.31
CA GLN A 392 18.44 -41.10 0.51
C GLN A 392 18.70 -42.36 1.33
N ASN A 393 17.87 -42.69 2.33
CA ASN A 393 18.02 -43.92 3.12
C ASN A 393 17.77 -45.20 2.30
N PHE A 394 16.95 -45.13 1.24
CA PHE A 394 16.75 -46.24 0.30
C PHE A 394 17.88 -46.33 -0.73
N LEU A 395 18.24 -45.21 -1.36
CA LEU A 395 19.29 -45.16 -2.38
C LEU A 395 20.69 -45.42 -1.79
N SER A 396 21.00 -44.95 -0.59
CA SER A 396 22.26 -45.25 0.11
C SER A 396 22.47 -46.75 0.32
N ARG A 397 21.39 -47.50 0.60
CA ARG A 397 21.44 -48.98 0.76
C ARG A 397 21.64 -49.72 -0.57
N VAL A 398 21.19 -49.15 -1.69
CA VAL A 398 21.27 -49.77 -3.02
C VAL A 398 22.53 -49.33 -3.80
N TRP A 399 22.94 -48.07 -3.67
CA TRP A 399 24.06 -47.46 -4.41
C TRP A 399 25.36 -47.36 -3.61
N GLY A 400 25.35 -47.58 -2.29
CA GLY A 400 26.55 -47.64 -1.46
C GLY A 400 27.58 -48.71 -1.87
N LEU A 401 27.21 -49.60 -2.80
CA LEU A 401 28.08 -50.61 -3.39
C LEU A 401 28.75 -50.19 -4.72
N LEU A 402 28.29 -49.12 -5.40
CA LEU A 402 28.63 -48.95 -6.82
C LEU A 402 29.18 -47.59 -7.27
N SER A 403 29.15 -46.50 -6.49
CA SER A 403 29.91 -45.30 -6.88
C SER A 403 29.98 -44.18 -5.84
N SER A 404 31.15 -43.53 -5.85
CA SER A 404 31.40 -42.20 -5.30
C SER A 404 30.89 -41.15 -6.28
N GLN A 405 29.62 -40.74 -6.20
CA GLN A 405 29.14 -39.55 -6.94
C GLN A 405 29.35 -38.27 -6.09
N PRO A 406 29.85 -37.17 -6.70
CA PRO A 406 29.97 -35.88 -6.03
C PRO A 406 28.58 -35.30 -5.70
N ASP A 407 28.50 -34.59 -4.57
CA ASP A 407 27.30 -33.98 -3.99
C ASP A 407 26.50 -33.16 -5.02
N LYS A 408 25.41 -33.74 -5.54
CA LYS A 408 24.42 -32.97 -6.31
C LYS A 408 23.74 -31.95 -5.37
N PRO A 409 23.50 -30.69 -5.81
CA PRO A 409 22.81 -29.71 -4.99
C PRO A 409 21.40 -30.23 -4.66
N LYS A 410 21.07 -30.28 -3.37
CA LYS A 410 19.76 -30.75 -2.89
C LYS A 410 18.68 -29.78 -3.33
N TYR A 411 17.54 -30.28 -3.79
CA TYR A 411 16.40 -29.47 -4.18
C TYR A 411 15.81 -28.72 -2.97
N SER A 412 15.88 -29.29 -1.77
CA SER A 412 15.56 -28.59 -0.51
C SER A 412 16.33 -27.27 -0.31
N LYS A 413 17.59 -27.19 -0.78
CA LYS A 413 18.38 -25.95 -0.73
C LYS A 413 17.82 -24.88 -1.67
N THR A 414 17.43 -25.28 -2.88
CA THR A 414 16.76 -24.39 -3.84
C THR A 414 15.46 -23.80 -3.28
N VAL A 415 14.65 -24.62 -2.59
CA VAL A 415 13.44 -24.14 -1.91
C VAL A 415 13.79 -23.20 -0.75
N SER A 416 14.88 -23.45 -0.03
CA SER A 416 15.37 -22.56 1.05
C SER A 416 15.80 -21.19 0.51
N ASP A 417 16.49 -21.16 -0.63
CA ASP A 417 16.84 -19.91 -1.32
C ASP A 417 15.60 -19.14 -1.78
N PHE A 418 14.56 -19.85 -2.22
CA PHE A 418 13.26 -19.25 -2.55
C PHE A 418 12.54 -18.67 -1.31
N VAL A 419 12.62 -19.32 -0.16
CA VAL A 419 12.13 -18.77 1.11
C VAL A 419 12.87 -17.46 1.42
N ALA A 420 14.21 -17.48 1.40
CA ALA A 420 15.03 -16.30 1.65
C ALA A 420 14.68 -15.15 0.69
N PHE A 421 14.47 -15.45 -0.60
CA PHE A 421 14.02 -14.51 -1.61
C PHE A 421 12.73 -13.79 -1.19
N ILE A 422 11.68 -14.53 -0.79
CA ILE A 422 10.40 -13.95 -0.38
C ILE A 422 10.60 -12.92 0.74
N TYR A 423 11.34 -13.28 1.79
CA TYR A 423 11.58 -12.39 2.92
C TYR A 423 12.46 -11.18 2.55
N GLN A 424 13.46 -11.36 1.68
CA GLN A 424 14.27 -10.23 1.19
C GLN A 424 13.41 -9.20 0.44
N THR A 425 12.46 -9.64 -0.40
CA THR A 425 11.53 -8.69 -1.06
C THR A 425 10.65 -7.95 -0.06
N CYS A 426 10.28 -8.58 1.07
CA CYS A 426 9.52 -7.93 2.15
C CYS A 426 10.33 -6.81 2.79
N VAL A 427 11.63 -7.04 3.04
CA VAL A 427 12.52 -6.03 3.64
C VAL A 427 12.65 -4.81 2.74
N ILE A 428 12.82 -5.01 1.43
CA ILE A 428 12.95 -3.91 0.45
C ILE A 428 11.67 -3.09 0.41
N ASP A 429 10.50 -3.73 0.29
CA ASP A 429 9.24 -3.01 0.21
C ASP A 429 8.86 -2.33 1.54
N ALA A 430 9.24 -2.89 2.69
CA ALA A 430 9.10 -2.22 3.99
C ALA A 430 9.97 -0.95 4.06
N LYS A 431 11.22 -1.02 3.56
CA LYS A 431 12.10 0.16 3.44
C LYS A 431 11.55 1.20 2.47
N LEU A 432 10.99 0.77 1.34
CA LEU A 432 10.33 1.64 0.37
C LEU A 432 9.13 2.36 0.99
N ALA A 433 8.27 1.64 1.71
CA ALA A 433 7.10 2.20 2.40
C ALA A 433 7.50 3.28 3.42
N ARG A 434 8.58 3.03 4.17
CA ARG A 434 9.18 4.00 5.09
C ARG A 434 9.71 5.24 4.37
N GLU A 435 10.47 5.07 3.29
CA GLU A 435 11.01 6.19 2.51
C GLU A 435 9.89 7.04 1.89
N LEU A 436 8.84 6.39 1.37
CA LEU A 436 7.64 7.07 0.87
C LEU A 436 6.94 7.85 1.97
N ALA A 437 6.82 7.29 3.18
CA ALA A 437 6.24 7.96 4.34
C ALA A 437 7.04 9.21 4.75
N VAL A 438 8.38 9.11 4.79
CA VAL A 438 9.28 10.24 5.10
C VAL A 438 9.15 11.34 4.05
N ARG A 439 9.23 10.99 2.76
CA ARG A 439 9.07 11.94 1.64
C ARG A 439 7.70 12.63 1.62
N SER A 440 6.68 11.95 2.13
CA SER A 440 5.30 12.48 2.20
C SER A 440 5.05 13.37 3.42
N GLY A 441 5.99 13.45 4.38
CA GLY A 441 5.77 14.14 5.65
C GLY A 441 4.71 13.47 6.54
N ALA A 442 4.39 12.20 6.28
CA ALA A 442 3.32 11.47 6.96
C ALA A 442 3.87 10.81 8.23
N HIS A 443 4.06 11.59 9.29
CA HIS A 443 4.81 11.15 10.50
C HIS A 443 4.24 9.89 11.18
N LYS A 444 2.92 9.68 11.19
CA LYS A 444 2.31 8.45 11.74
C LYS A 444 2.67 7.22 10.90
N GLN A 445 2.63 7.36 9.58
CA GLN A 445 3.01 6.32 8.63
C GLN A 445 4.50 6.02 8.68
N VAL A 446 5.36 7.01 8.98
CA VAL A 446 6.79 6.75 9.20
C VAL A 446 6.98 5.79 10.37
N LEU A 447 6.34 6.08 11.50
CA LEU A 447 6.46 5.26 12.71
C LEU A 447 5.92 3.83 12.49
N LEU A 448 4.75 3.71 11.84
CA LEU A 448 4.16 2.41 11.52
C LEU A 448 4.98 1.62 10.47
N SER A 449 5.60 2.29 9.50
CA SER A 449 6.51 1.64 8.56
C SER A 449 7.79 1.13 9.25
N GLU A 450 8.31 1.84 10.25
CA GLU A 450 9.42 1.32 11.07
C GLU A 450 9.00 0.06 11.84
N LEU A 451 7.80 0.06 12.44
CA LEU A 451 7.26 -1.14 13.10
C LEU A 451 7.13 -2.32 12.13
N LYS A 452 6.61 -2.08 10.92
CA LYS A 452 6.52 -3.10 9.88
C LYS A 452 7.89 -3.63 9.48
N LEU A 453 8.90 -2.77 9.34
CA LEU A 453 10.27 -3.19 9.05
C LEU A 453 10.83 -4.08 10.17
N LEU A 454 10.68 -3.69 11.44
CA LEU A 454 11.12 -4.48 12.59
C LEU A 454 10.44 -5.87 12.62
N ARG A 455 9.14 -5.93 12.31
CA ARG A 455 8.40 -7.20 12.21
C ARG A 455 8.95 -8.08 11.08
N VAL A 456 9.23 -7.51 9.91
CA VAL A 456 9.79 -8.25 8.77
C VAL A 456 11.18 -8.78 9.07
N GLU A 457 12.05 -7.97 9.70
CA GLU A 457 13.39 -8.40 10.12
C GLU A 457 13.31 -9.60 11.10
N LEU A 458 12.38 -9.57 12.06
CA LEU A 458 12.15 -10.68 12.97
C LEU A 458 11.64 -11.94 12.25
N GLU A 459 10.69 -11.81 11.32
CA GLU A 459 10.15 -12.97 10.60
C GLU A 459 11.16 -13.56 9.59
N GLU A 460 12.01 -12.72 8.97
CA GLU A 460 13.14 -13.16 8.15
C GLU A 460 14.13 -13.99 8.98
N PHE A 461 14.50 -13.50 10.16
CA PHE A 461 15.34 -14.25 11.10
C PHE A 461 14.68 -15.57 11.53
N ASN A 462 13.40 -15.53 11.92
CA ASN A 462 12.65 -16.73 12.31
C ASN A 462 12.57 -17.75 11.18
N SER A 463 12.51 -17.29 9.92
CA SER A 463 12.53 -18.20 8.76
C SER A 463 13.84 -18.99 8.70
N ARG A 464 14.98 -18.34 8.90
CA ARG A 464 16.30 -19.00 8.93
C ARG A 464 16.40 -19.97 10.10
N VAL A 465 15.91 -19.60 11.28
CA VAL A 465 15.86 -20.51 12.44
C VAL A 465 15.03 -21.76 12.14
N ARG A 466 13.84 -21.63 11.53
CA ARG A 466 12.97 -22.77 11.17
C ARG A 466 13.58 -23.70 10.12
N LEU A 467 14.52 -23.22 9.31
CA LEU A 467 15.17 -24.01 8.26
C LEU A 467 16.39 -24.81 8.77
N LEU A 468 16.80 -24.63 10.04
CA LEU A 468 17.93 -25.34 10.64
C LEU A 468 17.70 -26.84 10.89
N ASP A 469 16.44 -27.31 10.93
CA ASP A 469 16.05 -28.66 11.38
C ASP A 469 16.42 -29.80 10.39
N GLY A 470 17.21 -29.50 9.35
CA GLY A 470 17.57 -30.42 8.26
C GLY A 470 19.07 -30.67 8.06
N GLU A 471 19.94 -30.04 8.84
CA GLU A 471 21.39 -30.06 8.63
C GLU A 471 22.16 -31.02 9.56
N SER A 472 23.43 -31.28 9.23
CA SER A 472 24.33 -32.11 10.04
C SER A 472 24.57 -31.50 11.43
N THR A 473 24.74 -32.33 12.45
CA THR A 473 24.80 -31.90 13.86
C THR A 473 25.85 -30.81 14.11
N GLU A 474 27.01 -30.87 13.44
CA GLU A 474 28.10 -29.90 13.63
C GLU A 474 27.83 -28.55 12.95
N THR A 475 27.32 -28.55 11.71
CA THR A 475 26.95 -27.31 11.00
C THR A 475 25.78 -26.61 11.68
N VAL A 476 24.82 -27.38 12.20
CA VAL A 476 23.70 -26.86 13.00
C VAL A 476 24.19 -26.17 14.28
N ILE A 477 25.14 -26.75 15.00
CA ILE A 477 25.67 -26.13 16.23
C ILE A 477 26.35 -24.79 15.92
N GLN A 478 27.15 -24.73 14.85
CA GLN A 478 27.81 -23.49 14.43
C GLN A 478 26.79 -22.43 13.97
N ALA A 479 25.84 -22.80 13.11
CA ALA A 479 24.78 -21.92 12.64
C ALA A 479 23.92 -21.39 13.80
N ARG A 480 23.59 -22.23 14.78
CA ARG A 480 22.85 -21.84 15.99
C ARG A 480 23.58 -20.77 16.81
N ARG A 481 24.89 -20.89 16.99
CA ARG A 481 25.69 -19.89 17.72
C ARG A 481 25.67 -18.54 17.00
N LEU A 482 25.90 -18.54 15.69
CA LEU A 482 25.86 -17.33 14.88
C LEU A 482 24.49 -16.65 14.94
N LEU A 483 23.41 -17.43 14.85
CA LEU A 483 22.04 -16.91 14.95
C LEU A 483 21.70 -16.40 16.36
N ALA A 484 22.24 -17.02 17.41
CA ALA A 484 22.07 -16.51 18.77
C ALA A 484 22.74 -15.13 18.92
N ASP A 485 23.97 -14.97 18.44
CA ASP A 485 24.67 -13.69 18.47
C ASP A 485 23.92 -12.63 17.64
N GLU A 486 23.41 -13.00 16.47
CA GLU A 486 22.60 -12.13 15.62
C GLU A 486 21.28 -11.72 16.31
N ALA A 487 20.60 -12.63 17.01
CA ALA A 487 19.40 -12.31 17.77
C ALA A 487 19.68 -11.27 18.86
N LYS A 488 20.80 -11.41 19.57
CA LYS A 488 21.24 -10.45 20.59
C LYS A 488 21.55 -9.07 19.99
N GLN A 489 22.25 -9.04 18.85
CA GLN A 489 22.52 -7.80 18.13
C GLN A 489 21.23 -7.13 17.62
N SER A 490 20.31 -7.94 17.08
CA SER A 490 19.02 -7.47 16.55
C SER A 490 18.09 -6.96 17.65
N HIS A 491 18.10 -7.57 18.85
CA HIS A 491 17.44 -7.04 20.04
C HIS A 491 17.95 -5.63 20.37
N HIS A 492 19.28 -5.46 20.44
CA HIS A 492 19.89 -4.16 20.73
C HIS A 492 19.56 -3.10 19.66
N LYS A 493 19.69 -3.47 18.38
CA LYS A 493 19.32 -2.62 17.23
C LYS A 493 17.85 -2.19 17.31
N THR A 494 16.94 -3.12 17.63
CA THR A 494 15.50 -2.85 17.76
C THR A 494 15.22 -1.84 18.87
N SER A 495 15.89 -1.99 20.02
CA SER A 495 15.75 -1.07 21.16
C SER A 495 16.21 0.35 20.80
N ILE A 496 17.36 0.49 20.13
CA ILE A 496 17.86 1.80 19.65
C ILE A 496 16.88 2.39 18.63
N THR A 497 16.42 1.60 17.68
CA THR A 497 15.51 2.04 16.61
C THR A 497 14.20 2.55 17.19
N MET A 498 13.66 1.85 18.20
CA MET A 498 12.45 2.27 18.94
C MET A 498 12.63 3.66 19.55
N ALA A 499 13.74 3.90 20.26
CA ALA A 499 14.03 5.18 20.90
C ALA A 499 14.22 6.31 19.87
N GLN A 500 14.95 6.03 18.78
CA GLN A 500 15.20 6.99 17.70
C GLN A 500 13.92 7.36 16.93
N ALA A 501 13.10 6.38 16.57
CA ALA A 501 11.85 6.60 15.83
C ALA A 501 10.86 7.42 16.66
N THR A 502 10.73 7.10 17.94
CA THR A 502 9.88 7.84 18.90
C THR A 502 10.36 9.28 19.06
N THR A 503 11.67 9.48 19.24
CA THR A 503 12.27 10.83 19.36
C THR A 503 12.05 11.65 18.10
N THR A 504 12.24 11.05 16.92
CA THR A 504 12.05 11.71 15.62
C THR A 504 10.60 12.11 15.40
N TYR A 505 9.65 11.25 15.80
CA TYR A 505 8.22 11.53 15.72
C TYR A 505 7.81 12.75 16.56
N TYR A 506 8.21 12.80 17.83
CA TYR A 506 7.89 13.93 18.72
C TYR A 506 8.54 15.24 18.26
N LYS A 507 9.81 15.19 17.82
CA LYS A 507 10.51 16.35 17.25
C LYS A 507 9.79 16.91 16.03
N ALA A 508 9.35 16.04 15.11
CA ALA A 508 8.70 16.47 13.88
C ALA A 508 7.34 17.15 14.11
N LYS A 509 6.60 16.70 15.12
CA LYS A 509 5.28 17.27 15.47
C LYS A 509 5.34 18.59 16.26
N LYS A 510 6.52 19.01 16.76
CA LYS A 510 6.67 20.20 17.64
C LYS A 510 5.74 20.18 18.87
N ILE A 511 5.32 18.99 19.32
CA ILE A 511 4.35 18.82 20.40
C ILE A 511 5.10 18.65 21.74
N GLN A 512 4.70 19.42 22.76
CA GLN A 512 4.97 19.05 24.16
C GLN A 512 4.23 17.74 24.43
N SER A 513 4.96 16.68 24.79
CA SER A 513 4.70 15.25 24.57
C SER A 513 3.32 14.67 24.94
N THR A 514 2.46 15.37 25.69
CA THR A 514 1.35 14.80 26.46
C THR A 514 0.13 14.33 25.64
N SER A 515 -0.16 14.91 24.46
CA SER A 515 -1.42 14.61 23.74
C SER A 515 -1.39 13.38 22.84
N GLU A 516 -0.24 12.99 22.27
CA GLU A 516 -0.14 11.87 21.33
C GLU A 516 0.56 10.64 21.93
N GLU A 517 1.00 10.74 23.19
CA GLU A 517 1.61 9.65 23.95
C GLU A 517 0.74 8.38 24.01
N PRO A 518 -0.59 8.46 24.26
CA PRO A 518 -1.44 7.26 24.25
C PRO A 518 -1.46 6.57 22.88
N TRP A 519 -1.46 7.34 21.79
CA TRP A 519 -1.49 6.80 20.43
C TRP A 519 -0.18 6.08 20.09
N VAL A 520 0.97 6.69 20.42
CA VAL A 520 2.30 6.09 20.20
C VAL A 520 2.46 4.82 21.03
N LYS A 521 2.01 4.84 22.29
CA LYS A 521 2.07 3.67 23.17
C LYS A 521 1.29 2.48 22.61
N GLU A 522 0.05 2.70 22.20
CA GLU A 522 -0.84 1.63 21.71
C GLU A 522 -0.44 1.11 20.32
N ASN A 523 -0.07 2.00 19.39
CA ASN A 523 0.14 1.63 17.98
C ASN A 523 1.60 1.34 17.62
N PHE A 524 2.55 1.59 18.52
CA PHE A 524 3.98 1.40 18.25
C PHE A 524 4.70 0.75 19.43
N THR A 525 4.80 1.44 20.57
CA THR A 525 5.68 1.01 21.67
C THR A 525 5.35 -0.37 22.20
N LYS A 526 4.06 -0.68 22.41
CA LYS A 526 3.60 -1.98 22.89
C LYS A 526 4.02 -3.12 21.95
N THR A 527 3.77 -2.98 20.66
CA THR A 527 4.14 -4.01 19.67
C THR A 527 5.65 -4.14 19.51
N VAL A 528 6.41 -3.04 19.60
CA VAL A 528 7.88 -3.12 19.57
C VAL A 528 8.43 -3.81 20.83
N GLN A 529 7.82 -3.60 22.00
CA GLN A 529 8.16 -4.34 23.22
C GLN A 529 7.88 -5.84 23.07
N GLU A 530 6.77 -6.22 22.42
CA GLU A 530 6.50 -7.63 22.08
C GLU A 530 7.58 -8.19 21.14
N ILE A 531 8.01 -7.43 20.12
CA ILE A 531 9.11 -7.83 19.22
C ILE A 531 10.42 -8.01 20.00
N LEU A 532 10.75 -7.10 20.94
CA LEU A 532 11.92 -7.22 21.81
C LEU A 532 11.86 -8.50 22.66
N GLY A 533 10.68 -8.81 23.24
CA GLY A 533 10.44 -10.07 23.93
C GLY A 533 10.72 -11.29 23.05
N ARG A 534 10.22 -11.28 21.81
CA ARG A 534 10.46 -12.38 20.85
C ARG A 534 11.93 -12.54 20.46
N TRP A 535 12.69 -11.46 20.35
CA TRP A 535 14.14 -11.53 20.14
C TRP A 535 14.87 -12.16 21.33
N GLU A 536 14.49 -11.78 22.55
CA GLU A 536 15.04 -12.35 23.78
C GLU A 536 14.72 -13.85 23.90
N ASP A 537 13.49 -14.25 23.58
CA ASP A 537 13.07 -15.66 23.57
C ASP A 537 13.82 -16.47 22.51
N ALA A 538 14.02 -15.90 21.31
CA ALA A 538 14.81 -16.52 20.26
C ALA A 538 16.28 -16.69 20.69
N TYR A 539 16.89 -15.67 21.28
CA TYR A 539 18.24 -15.75 21.83
C TYR A 539 18.35 -16.86 22.88
N LYS A 540 17.43 -16.89 23.87
CA LYS A 540 17.42 -17.93 24.91
C LYS A 540 17.29 -19.33 24.32
N THR A 541 16.40 -19.51 23.35
CA THR A 541 16.16 -20.80 22.70
C THR A 541 17.40 -21.29 21.94
N LEU A 542 18.05 -20.40 21.19
CA LEU A 542 19.25 -20.73 20.42
C LEU A 542 20.49 -20.94 21.29
N ALA A 543 20.65 -20.14 22.35
CA ALA A 543 21.79 -20.21 23.26
C ALA A 543 21.74 -21.42 24.20
N ARG A 544 20.55 -21.85 24.62
CA ARG A 544 20.38 -23.00 25.54
C ARG A 544 20.42 -24.35 24.83
N GLY A 545 20.34 -24.38 23.50
CA GLY A 545 20.34 -25.63 22.72
C GLY A 545 19.07 -26.49 22.85
N THR A 546 18.15 -26.10 23.74
CA THR A 546 16.87 -26.77 23.98
C THR A 546 15.83 -26.24 23.01
N PHE A 547 15.66 -26.94 21.89
CA PHE A 547 14.47 -26.80 21.07
C PHE A 547 13.35 -27.60 21.74
N TYR A 548 12.53 -26.96 22.57
CA TYR A 548 11.25 -27.56 22.97
C TYR A 548 10.26 -27.30 21.82
N GLN A 549 10.33 -28.12 20.77
CA GLN A 549 9.11 -28.41 20.04
C GLN A 549 8.30 -29.32 20.97
N PRO A 550 7.04 -29.00 21.28
CA PRO A 550 6.18 -29.97 21.96
C PRO A 550 6.07 -31.19 21.04
N VAL A 551 6.79 -32.26 21.41
CA VAL A 551 6.72 -33.56 20.74
C VAL A 551 5.24 -33.94 20.68
N SER A 552 4.74 -34.26 19.49
CA SER A 552 3.33 -34.61 19.34
C SER A 552 3.00 -35.83 20.20
N VAL A 553 1.74 -35.97 20.61
CA VAL A 553 1.30 -37.14 21.39
C VAL A 553 1.62 -38.45 20.65
N GLU A 554 1.59 -38.42 19.31
CA GLU A 554 1.91 -39.59 18.48
C GLU A 554 3.42 -39.93 18.48
N GLU A 555 4.29 -38.93 18.42
CA GLU A 555 5.73 -39.16 18.58
C GLU A 555 6.08 -39.64 20.00
N LYS A 556 5.42 -39.09 21.03
CA LYS A 556 5.58 -39.58 22.42
C LYS A 556 5.12 -41.04 22.56
N ARG A 557 4.04 -41.44 21.88
CA ARG A 557 3.58 -42.85 21.81
C ARG A 557 4.61 -43.76 21.15
N GLN A 558 5.23 -43.33 20.05
CA GLN A 558 6.26 -44.11 19.35
C GLN A 558 7.52 -44.26 20.21
N ILE A 559 7.92 -43.21 20.91
CA ILE A 559 9.03 -43.23 21.87
C ILE A 559 8.72 -44.24 22.99
N GLN A 560 7.54 -44.16 23.60
CA GLN A 560 7.10 -45.11 24.64
C GLN A 560 7.17 -46.57 24.15
N GLN A 561 6.72 -46.85 22.93
CA GLN A 561 6.78 -48.19 22.33
C GLN A 561 8.20 -48.66 22.07
N ALA A 562 9.08 -47.78 21.59
CA ALA A 562 10.46 -48.12 21.26
C ALA A 562 11.29 -48.56 22.48
N PHE A 563 10.99 -48.02 23.66
CA PHE A 563 11.65 -48.42 24.91
C PHE A 563 11.18 -49.78 25.44
N GLY A 564 10.01 -50.27 25.02
CA GLY A 564 9.56 -51.65 25.31
C GLY A 564 9.37 -51.98 26.79
N PHE A 565 9.07 -51.00 27.65
CA PHE A 565 8.85 -51.25 29.07
C PHE A 565 7.61 -52.11 29.32
N THR A 566 7.75 -53.11 30.19
CA THR A 566 6.67 -54.05 30.55
C THR A 566 5.66 -53.44 31.51
N HIS A 567 6.06 -52.41 32.27
CA HIS A 567 5.23 -51.72 33.25
C HIS A 567 5.48 -50.21 33.25
N ARG A 568 4.58 -49.45 33.87
CA ARG A 568 4.68 -47.97 34.00
C ARG A 568 5.64 -47.57 35.11
N GLY A 569 6.14 -46.33 35.07
CA GLY A 569 6.98 -45.74 36.14
C GLY A 569 8.44 -45.48 35.78
N HIS A 570 8.81 -45.56 34.50
CA HIS A 570 10.19 -45.35 34.04
C HIS A 570 10.54 -43.89 33.69
N TRP A 571 9.55 -43.01 33.60
CA TRP A 571 9.73 -41.66 33.06
C TRP A 571 9.71 -40.58 34.14
N PHE A 572 10.73 -39.72 34.11
CA PHE A 572 10.97 -38.69 35.12
C PHE A 572 11.35 -37.35 34.47
N ILE A 573 11.36 -36.30 35.26
CA ILE A 573 11.63 -34.91 34.87
C ILE A 573 12.67 -34.34 35.84
N CYS A 574 13.73 -33.74 35.30
CA CYS A 574 14.76 -33.07 36.09
C CYS A 574 14.24 -31.71 36.64
N PRO A 575 14.93 -31.03 37.57
CA PRO A 575 14.45 -29.75 38.15
C PRO A 575 14.25 -28.64 37.10
N ASN A 576 14.87 -28.78 35.91
CA ASN A 576 14.76 -27.85 34.80
C ASN A 576 13.74 -28.26 33.73
N GLY A 577 12.98 -29.35 33.92
CA GLY A 577 11.91 -29.74 33.00
C GLY A 577 12.27 -30.72 31.88
N HIS A 578 13.50 -31.26 31.86
CA HIS A 578 13.92 -32.25 30.85
C HIS A 578 13.48 -33.66 31.23
N THR A 579 12.91 -34.37 30.27
CA THR A 579 12.44 -35.75 30.47
C THR A 579 13.64 -36.71 30.43
N PHE A 580 13.74 -37.58 31.43
CA PHE A 580 14.74 -38.64 31.47
C PHE A 580 14.09 -39.97 31.88
N VAL A 581 14.81 -41.04 31.64
CA VAL A 581 14.33 -42.41 31.86
C VAL A 581 15.24 -43.11 32.85
N ILE A 582 14.64 -43.86 33.77
CA ILE A 582 15.35 -44.83 34.61
C ILE A 582 15.01 -46.23 34.08
N GLY A 583 16.02 -46.95 33.60
CA GLY A 583 15.88 -48.30 33.04
C GLY A 583 15.69 -49.39 34.10
N GLU A 584 15.83 -50.65 33.69
CA GLU A 584 15.72 -51.84 34.54
C GLU A 584 14.36 -51.97 35.24
N CYS A 585 14.32 -51.80 36.56
CA CYS A 585 13.11 -51.88 37.36
C CYS A 585 12.32 -50.56 37.40
N GLY A 586 12.87 -49.45 36.88
CA GLY A 586 12.24 -48.12 36.90
C GLY A 586 12.52 -47.28 38.16
N GLY A 587 13.24 -47.83 39.14
CA GLY A 587 13.47 -47.20 40.44
C GLY A 587 14.84 -46.53 40.55
N ALA A 588 14.88 -45.37 41.22
CA ALA A 588 16.08 -44.55 41.33
C ALA A 588 17.14 -45.18 42.26
N MET A 589 18.19 -45.77 41.68
CA MET A 589 19.26 -46.44 42.43
C MET A 589 20.63 -45.76 42.35
N GLN A 590 20.81 -44.85 41.39
CA GLN A 590 22.02 -44.07 41.21
C GLN A 590 21.70 -42.61 40.92
N VAL A 591 22.59 -41.71 41.34
CA VAL A 591 22.54 -40.29 40.98
C VAL A 591 23.45 -40.05 39.79
N GLY A 592 22.86 -39.57 38.69
CA GLY A 592 23.55 -39.17 37.47
C GLY A 592 23.42 -37.67 37.21
N ARG A 593 23.79 -37.25 36.00
CA ARG A 593 23.63 -35.87 35.51
C ARG A 593 22.73 -35.85 34.28
N CYS A 594 21.85 -34.87 34.20
CA CYS A 594 21.00 -34.66 33.04
C CYS A 594 21.85 -34.37 31.80
N ASN A 595 21.61 -35.10 30.71
CA ASN A 595 22.35 -34.97 29.45
C ASN A 595 22.14 -33.61 28.77
N GLU A 596 21.08 -32.88 29.15
CA GLU A 596 20.75 -31.57 28.57
C GLU A 596 21.25 -30.40 29.43
N CYS A 597 20.97 -30.40 30.74
CA CYS A 597 21.30 -29.27 31.62
C CYS A 597 22.34 -29.55 32.70
N GLY A 598 22.83 -30.79 32.82
CA GLY A 598 23.83 -31.17 33.82
C GLY A 598 23.34 -31.21 35.27
N ALA A 599 22.07 -30.90 35.53
CA ALA A 599 21.46 -30.98 36.87
C ALA A 599 21.47 -32.43 37.40
N PRO A 600 21.55 -32.62 38.73
CA PRO A 600 21.50 -33.96 39.32
C PRO A 600 20.15 -34.64 39.05
N ILE A 601 20.20 -35.87 38.55
CA ILE A 601 19.02 -36.70 38.24
C ILE A 601 19.16 -38.09 38.87
N GLY A 602 18.03 -38.76 39.11
CA GLY A 602 18.01 -40.11 39.67
C GLY A 602 17.78 -40.08 41.18
N GLY A 603 18.52 -40.88 41.94
CA GLY A 603 18.29 -41.08 43.37
C GLY A 603 18.96 -42.33 43.92
N THR A 604 18.62 -42.74 45.14
CA THR A 604 19.20 -43.92 45.79
C THR A 604 18.11 -44.71 46.51
N GLN A 605 18.31 -46.03 46.66
CA GLN A 605 17.37 -46.91 47.39
C GLN A 605 15.92 -46.85 46.86
N HIS A 606 15.76 -46.73 45.53
CA HIS A 606 14.48 -46.51 44.85
C HIS A 606 13.77 -45.19 45.23
N GLN A 607 14.44 -44.30 45.96
CA GLN A 607 13.95 -42.98 46.30
C GLN A 607 14.52 -41.95 45.33
N LEU A 608 13.63 -41.32 44.56
CA LEU A 608 13.96 -40.25 43.64
C LEU A 608 14.45 -39.01 44.41
N LEU A 609 15.43 -38.30 43.88
CA LEU A 609 15.84 -37.00 44.41
C LEU A 609 14.62 -36.07 44.47
N GLY A 610 14.43 -35.36 45.58
CA GLY A 610 13.28 -34.45 45.76
C GLY A 610 13.24 -33.27 44.78
N THR A 611 14.31 -33.03 44.03
CA THR A 611 14.39 -32.05 42.94
C THR A 611 13.96 -32.61 41.58
N ASN A 612 13.68 -33.91 41.49
CA ASN A 612 13.14 -34.55 40.29
C ASN A 612 11.66 -34.89 40.52
N SER A 613 10.90 -35.01 39.44
CA SER A 613 9.48 -35.38 39.49
C SER A 613 9.17 -36.47 38.47
N ARG A 614 8.07 -37.20 38.62
CA ARG A 614 7.61 -38.14 37.59
C ARG A 614 7.06 -37.44 36.37
N ASN A 615 7.23 -38.05 35.20
CA ASN A 615 6.60 -37.57 33.98
C ASN A 615 5.21 -38.18 33.81
N ARG A 616 4.20 -37.51 34.38
CA ARG A 616 2.80 -37.96 34.36
C ARG A 616 2.22 -38.05 32.95
N GLU A 617 2.74 -37.29 31.99
CA GLU A 617 2.27 -37.31 30.61
C GLU A 617 2.66 -38.63 29.92
N PHE A 618 3.91 -39.06 30.05
CA PHE A 618 4.35 -40.36 29.53
C PHE A 618 3.69 -41.54 30.27
N GLU A 619 3.42 -41.41 31.57
CA GLU A 619 2.66 -42.42 32.32
C GLU A 619 1.22 -42.56 31.83
N ALA A 620 0.56 -41.46 31.46
CA ALA A 620 -0.77 -41.47 30.86
C ALA A 620 -0.75 -42.11 29.47
N ILE A 621 0.26 -41.77 28.64
CA ILE A 621 0.43 -42.38 27.31
C ILE A 621 0.68 -43.89 27.41
N ALA A 622 1.52 -44.32 28.34
CA ALA A 622 1.77 -45.74 28.60
C ALA A 622 0.50 -46.47 29.06
N ARG A 623 -0.33 -45.82 29.89
CA ARG A 623 -1.64 -46.33 30.32
C ARG A 623 -2.59 -46.50 29.13
N ASP A 624 -2.66 -45.51 28.25
CA ASP A 624 -3.51 -45.55 27.05
C ASP A 624 -3.06 -46.64 26.05
N GLN A 625 -1.77 -46.98 26.06
CA GLN A 625 -1.20 -48.09 25.29
C GLN A 625 -1.35 -49.47 25.97
N GLY A 626 -1.99 -49.54 27.14
CA GLY A 626 -2.23 -50.80 27.86
C GLY A 626 -1.04 -51.34 28.63
N VAL A 627 -0.01 -50.53 28.91
CA VAL A 627 1.14 -50.95 29.72
C VAL A 627 0.70 -51.14 31.18
N GLU A 628 1.10 -52.27 31.78
CA GLU A 628 0.66 -52.66 33.13
C GLU A 628 1.16 -51.68 34.21
N GLN A 629 0.49 -51.70 35.37
CA GLN A 629 0.99 -50.99 36.54
C GLN A 629 2.31 -51.59 37.02
N SER A 630 3.18 -50.77 37.62
CA SER A 630 4.39 -51.31 38.22
C SER A 630 4.03 -52.30 39.35
N PRO A 631 4.68 -53.48 39.38
CA PRO A 631 4.49 -54.45 40.45
C PRO A 631 5.15 -54.02 41.78
N PHE A 632 5.89 -52.91 41.79
CA PHE A 632 6.65 -52.47 42.95
C PHE A 632 5.95 -51.36 43.73
N ASP A 633 5.93 -51.46 45.06
CA ASP A 633 5.24 -50.48 45.93
C ASP A 633 5.84 -49.07 45.84
N TRP A 634 7.16 -48.95 45.69
CA TRP A 634 7.83 -47.65 45.51
C TRP A 634 7.48 -46.97 44.17
N ALA A 635 6.96 -47.75 43.23
CA ALA A 635 6.57 -47.28 41.92
C ALA A 635 5.10 -46.86 41.85
N ASN A 636 4.29 -47.22 42.84
CA ASN A 636 2.88 -46.88 42.94
C ASN A 636 2.69 -45.64 43.83
N ASP A 637 1.78 -44.74 43.42
CA ASP A 637 1.56 -43.45 44.09
C ASP A 637 1.39 -43.61 45.62
N ALA A 638 2.27 -42.96 46.38
CA ALA A 638 2.00 -42.56 47.76
C ALA A 638 1.46 -41.13 47.77
#